data_AF-A0A349MG47-F1
#
_entry.id   AF-A0A349MG47-F1
#
_cell.length_a   1.000
_cell.length_b   1.000
_cell.length_c   1.000
_cell.angle_alpha   90.00
_cell.angle_beta   90.00
_cell.angle_gamma   90.00
#
_symmetry.space_group_name_H-M   'P 1'
#
loop_
_entity.id
_entity.type
_entity.pdbx_description
1 polymer ?
#
loop_
_entity_poly.entity_id
_entity_poly.type
_entity_poly.pdbx_seq_one_letter_code
_entity_poly.pdbx_strand_id
1 'polypeptide(L)'
;MILQDFFSRWLLVTLLVWCMLPNIAQADPLSITADSTLNSDGTRIIGEIRLVLHSSRPIYHVQIIGQDQTTAYELATWPFWDPNTEKKLPVNLPTTHLTAGQYHLLLSVPFQDVSGYWTAVSLAIPYGVNATHPPPKAIPTLTVHGGNLIWNTVGLPTDSISATLSRPPWHLSPTTALTPNDDHLQLIAQPNRRYPTNTDMTLLARMDWLEGGSHHSHIFDWKVTTDSEGQWVSRPGATVFSPMDAIPWIFRVLALLFAFMAIWVRVPDPKWEPLMIGGGILGLTLWPLFYLSPGLWMLSTWPTGGDLASHAYYAHVFTEMVAQGRISGWLPEVFAGFPAFIHYFPLPFLLVTALSPLLDEPVALKWIAMIPALLLPLSCFGMGTLLNWSPSARLLAAAGTTGFLVNTGNTIWGGNFLSQLSGEFANSWGFLFVPLFLGSLHQLLASSRSNTAPWRRWMLVTTLLTLAIAMSHGTAWLMALVGGLMMAGSQKNPAKGVATVLTIHLAAAMMAGIWLLPFLSTGAWTIPNDGASPIVLHDLWPESLWPFGLAVLFFRLIPGLSAPLSLIIAGITGTVLAPWMGLADIRFIPYAQWGVAVLGGAMAGTWLSTHSRRSLGLSLGILAVLISWWSTQMTQITVWSQWNMAGYQSKALSPEYQQLAHTLANPLSAPRVVVEHHPFNDDVGSTRAMEALPLFGSGPVLEGLYMEASITGPFIYQIQSEISRFPSSPLVRFPSMGGNLQQTINHLREFYTDTIVLRSPEMQKRFSQDSRFVNTGRIGPFEVLKLSNLNAKLVEPITTPLGTAARKDWMVTAFQRFILNHPYVERMVFLEDQQILPVNTPPPHCSNAHVTIETMERETLIFTTDQPGCPHLIRMAYHDFWQVSSGGTGKESVYLVEPAFMMVIPVQERVTLRFDPGIILVWGKALTVMGLALLVFLIRRNRWIYWLGATVQAPTGGLRRHGILLLLWLGLLAVLAMESPEANYLAAHRLMTRGHPTEAARLFGQTWPRRKGWAKQAEGLFWGSRAWELAGQGPTAVPGYRQLLDQFPASYWAPESLYRLAKQAQSAGDTTAYHSYRQQLIQQHPGSHWTMRE
;
A
#
# COMPACT_ATOMS: atom_id res chain seq x y z
N MET A 1 17.03 -19.02 55.98
CA MET A 1 16.18 -17.85 55.67
C MET A 1 16.74 -16.97 54.54
N ILE A 2 17.96 -16.43 54.62
CA ILE A 2 18.53 -15.59 53.52
C ILE A 2 18.78 -16.40 52.22
N LEU A 3 19.12 -17.69 52.32
CA LEU A 3 19.24 -18.60 51.18
C LEU A 3 17.88 -19.04 50.57
N GLN A 4 16.78 -18.89 51.31
CA GLN A 4 15.43 -19.21 50.82
C GLN A 4 14.79 -18.03 50.05
N ASP A 5 15.11 -16.78 50.44
CA ASP A 5 14.68 -15.57 49.72
C ASP A 5 15.56 -15.26 48.48
N PHE A 6 16.75 -15.88 48.42
CA PHE A 6 17.63 -15.85 47.24
C PHE A 6 17.17 -16.84 46.16
N PHE A 7 16.70 -18.02 46.55
CA PHE A 7 16.21 -19.05 45.61
C PHE A 7 14.80 -18.75 45.07
N SER A 8 13.90 -18.13 45.84
CA SER A 8 12.53 -17.79 45.38
C SER A 8 12.51 -16.65 44.35
N ARG A 9 13.46 -15.72 44.41
CA ARG A 9 13.58 -14.60 43.46
C ARG A 9 14.31 -14.96 42.18
N TRP A 10 15.18 -15.97 42.22
CA TRP A 10 15.81 -16.50 41.02
C TRP A 10 15.01 -17.62 40.37
N LEU A 11 14.20 -18.41 41.09
CA LEU A 11 13.32 -19.39 40.46
C LEU A 11 12.28 -18.73 39.54
N LEU A 12 11.80 -17.51 39.87
CA LEU A 12 10.89 -16.75 39.01
C LEU A 12 11.59 -16.18 37.77
N VAL A 13 12.85 -15.76 37.89
CA VAL A 13 13.67 -15.28 36.76
C VAL A 13 14.16 -16.44 35.89
N THR A 14 14.48 -17.58 36.48
CA THR A 14 14.84 -18.82 35.77
C THR A 14 13.61 -19.45 35.11
N LEU A 15 12.41 -19.38 35.71
CA LEU A 15 11.14 -19.74 35.05
C LEU A 15 10.74 -18.74 33.95
N LEU A 16 10.99 -17.43 34.11
CA LEU A 16 10.79 -16.42 33.06
C LEU A 16 11.78 -16.60 31.89
N VAL A 17 13.01 -17.03 32.16
CA VAL A 17 14.02 -17.36 31.12
C VAL A 17 13.72 -18.71 30.46
N TRP A 18 13.11 -19.67 31.17
CA TRP A 18 12.65 -20.93 30.59
C TRP A 18 11.36 -20.77 29.76
N CYS A 19 10.50 -19.80 30.09
CA CYS A 19 9.34 -19.40 29.26
C CYS A 19 9.71 -18.43 28.12
N MET A 20 10.95 -17.95 28.04
CA MET A 20 11.48 -17.07 26.99
C MET A 20 12.45 -17.78 26.03
N LEU A 21 12.48 -19.12 26.05
CA LEU A 21 13.02 -19.86 24.92
C LEU A 21 12.03 -19.71 23.76
N PRO A 22 12.51 -19.35 22.55
CA PRO A 22 11.66 -19.38 21.39
C PRO A 22 11.21 -20.84 21.23
N ASN A 23 9.90 -21.07 21.23
CA ASN A 23 9.42 -21.76 20.06
C ASN A 23 9.94 -20.88 18.93
N ILE A 24 10.96 -21.38 18.22
CA ILE A 24 11.12 -20.99 16.84
C ILE A 24 9.69 -21.17 16.33
N ALA A 25 8.99 -20.07 16.08
CA ALA A 25 7.96 -20.12 15.09
C ALA A 25 8.74 -20.49 13.83
N GLN A 26 8.97 -21.80 13.66
CA GLN A 26 8.62 -22.39 12.39
C GLN A 26 7.25 -21.79 12.19
N ALA A 27 7.13 -20.82 11.27
CA ALA A 27 5.84 -20.54 10.70
C ALA A 27 5.24 -21.93 10.50
N ASP A 28 4.13 -22.26 11.20
CA ASP A 28 3.55 -23.60 11.10
C ASP A 28 3.57 -23.92 9.62
N PRO A 29 4.36 -24.92 9.19
CA PRO A 29 4.73 -25.03 7.79
C PRO A 29 3.42 -25.10 7.05
N LEU A 30 3.15 -24.04 6.30
CA LEU A 30 1.89 -23.92 5.60
C LEU A 30 1.87 -25.09 4.63
N SER A 31 1.04 -26.06 4.96
CA SER A 31 0.98 -27.32 4.25
C SER A 31 -0.47 -27.57 3.89
N ILE A 32 -0.67 -28.02 2.67
CA ILE A 32 -1.97 -28.41 2.19
C ILE A 32 -1.90 -29.91 1.98
N THR A 33 -2.77 -30.66 2.63
CA THR A 33 -2.94 -32.08 2.33
C THR A 33 -4.09 -32.26 1.37
N ALA A 34 -4.01 -33.28 0.53
CA ALA A 34 -5.02 -33.57 -0.47
C ALA A 34 -5.38 -35.05 -0.48
N ASP A 35 -6.68 -35.34 -0.41
CA ASP A 35 -7.26 -36.65 -0.70
C ASP A 35 -8.07 -36.56 -1.99
N SER A 36 -8.19 -37.65 -2.76
CA SER A 36 -8.97 -37.59 -4.00
C SER A 36 -9.65 -38.89 -4.39
N THR A 37 -10.72 -38.77 -5.18
CA THR A 37 -11.43 -39.87 -5.83
C THR A 37 -11.28 -39.84 -7.36
N LEU A 38 -10.21 -39.20 -7.85
CA LEU A 38 -10.01 -38.98 -9.28
C LEU A 38 -9.86 -40.31 -10.03
N ASN A 39 -10.59 -40.41 -11.13
CA ASN A 39 -10.44 -41.49 -12.11
C ASN A 39 -10.53 -40.90 -13.52
N SER A 40 -10.09 -41.65 -14.53
CA SER A 40 -10.22 -41.23 -15.91
C SER A 40 -10.87 -42.28 -16.79
N ASP A 41 -11.72 -41.83 -17.70
CA ASP A 41 -12.38 -42.65 -18.73
C ASP A 41 -11.62 -42.65 -20.08
N GLY A 42 -10.40 -42.09 -20.11
CA GLY A 42 -9.60 -41.93 -21.32
C GLY A 42 -9.87 -40.63 -22.10
N THR A 43 -10.90 -39.86 -21.75
CA THR A 43 -11.20 -38.56 -22.36
C THR A 43 -11.25 -37.43 -21.34
N ARG A 44 -11.62 -37.73 -20.10
CA ARG A 44 -11.69 -36.78 -18.99
C ARG A 44 -11.13 -37.37 -17.69
N ILE A 45 -10.67 -36.49 -16.82
CA ILE A 45 -10.38 -36.78 -15.42
C ILE A 45 -11.59 -36.29 -14.62
N ILE A 46 -12.26 -37.21 -13.94
CA ILE A 46 -13.51 -36.93 -13.22
C ILE A 46 -13.36 -37.42 -11.78
N GLY A 47 -13.78 -36.60 -10.82
CA GLY A 47 -13.81 -36.96 -9.41
C GLY A 47 -13.84 -35.74 -8.50
N GLU A 48 -13.50 -35.94 -7.22
CA GLU A 48 -13.40 -34.87 -6.23
C GLU A 48 -12.01 -34.88 -5.58
N ILE A 49 -11.43 -33.71 -5.37
CA ILE A 49 -10.23 -33.50 -4.55
C ILE A 49 -10.68 -32.79 -3.27
N ARG A 50 -10.26 -33.30 -2.12
CA ARG A 50 -10.46 -32.69 -0.80
C ARG A 50 -9.14 -32.14 -0.33
N LEU A 51 -9.10 -30.84 -0.09
CA LEU A 51 -7.91 -30.13 0.36
C LEU A 51 -8.09 -29.65 1.79
N VAL A 52 -7.07 -29.82 2.64
CA VAL A 52 -7.05 -29.30 4.01
C VAL A 52 -5.81 -28.44 4.21
N LEU A 53 -6.02 -27.18 4.60
CA LEU A 53 -4.94 -26.25 4.94
C LEU A 53 -4.53 -26.45 6.40
N HIS A 54 -3.27 -26.82 6.64
CA HIS A 54 -2.68 -26.90 7.97
C HIS A 54 -1.81 -25.65 8.17
N SER A 55 -2.32 -24.69 8.95
CA SER A 55 -1.63 -23.45 9.30
C SER A 55 -2.17 -22.90 10.63
N SER A 56 -1.45 -21.99 11.28
CA SER A 56 -2.00 -21.16 12.36
C SER A 56 -2.67 -19.87 11.86
N ARG A 57 -2.56 -19.56 10.57
CA ARG A 57 -3.04 -18.31 9.97
C ARG A 57 -3.84 -18.58 8.70
N PRO A 58 -4.95 -17.86 8.46
CA PRO A 58 -5.70 -18.00 7.22
C PRO A 58 -4.91 -17.44 6.04
N ILE A 59 -5.31 -17.85 4.84
CA ILE A 59 -4.79 -17.32 3.58
C ILE A 59 -5.91 -16.70 2.75
N TYR A 60 -5.56 -15.70 1.96
CA TYR A 60 -6.47 -14.88 1.18
C TYR A 60 -6.24 -15.12 -0.31
N HIS A 61 -7.24 -14.81 -1.14
CA HIS A 61 -7.12 -14.87 -2.59
C HIS A 61 -6.50 -16.17 -3.13
N VAL A 62 -6.93 -17.31 -2.59
CA VAL A 62 -6.45 -18.64 -2.98
C VAL A 62 -6.98 -18.98 -4.36
N GLN A 63 -6.10 -19.40 -5.27
CA GLN A 63 -6.48 -20.01 -6.54
C GLN A 63 -5.94 -21.43 -6.56
N ILE A 64 -6.62 -22.34 -7.26
CA ILE A 64 -6.16 -23.70 -7.54
C ILE A 64 -6.02 -23.83 -9.04
N ILE A 65 -4.80 -24.10 -9.48
CA ILE A 65 -4.46 -24.26 -10.89
C ILE A 65 -4.05 -25.72 -11.10
N GLY A 66 -4.82 -26.48 -11.86
CA GLY A 66 -4.46 -27.83 -12.28
C GLY A 66 -3.69 -27.79 -13.60
N GLN A 67 -2.58 -28.51 -13.69
CA GLN A 67 -1.74 -28.52 -14.88
C GLN A 67 -1.67 -29.93 -15.48
N ASP A 68 -2.02 -30.05 -16.76
CA ASP A 68 -1.72 -31.23 -17.60
C ASP A 68 -0.34 -31.07 -18.28
N GLN A 69 0.06 -31.97 -19.19
CA GLN A 69 1.38 -31.89 -19.85
C GLN A 69 1.64 -30.58 -20.64
N THR A 70 0.60 -29.83 -21.02
CA THR A 70 0.72 -28.67 -21.94
C THR A 70 -0.08 -27.43 -21.54
N THR A 71 -1.11 -27.58 -20.71
CA THR A 71 -2.11 -26.55 -20.42
C THR A 71 -2.42 -26.50 -18.92
N ALA A 72 -2.48 -25.28 -18.37
CA ALA A 72 -2.90 -25.01 -17.01
C ALA A 72 -4.37 -24.53 -16.98
N TYR A 73 -5.15 -25.05 -16.04
CA TYR A 73 -6.57 -24.74 -15.86
C TYR A 73 -6.81 -24.22 -14.44
N GLU A 74 -7.47 -23.07 -14.29
CA GLU A 74 -7.96 -22.62 -13.00
C GLU A 74 -9.16 -23.48 -12.59
N LEU A 75 -9.02 -24.27 -11.52
CA LEU A 75 -10.04 -25.19 -11.03
C LEU A 75 -10.98 -24.52 -10.02
N ALA A 76 -10.45 -23.64 -9.17
CA ALA A 76 -11.24 -22.88 -8.20
C ALA A 76 -10.49 -21.65 -7.70
N THR A 77 -11.23 -20.66 -7.25
CA THR A 77 -10.71 -19.51 -6.52
C THR A 77 -11.56 -19.25 -5.28
N TRP A 78 -10.91 -19.04 -4.14
CA TRP A 78 -11.52 -18.63 -2.89
C TRP A 78 -10.93 -17.31 -2.41
N PRO A 79 -11.75 -16.33 -2.03
CA PRO A 79 -11.23 -15.08 -1.46
C PRO A 79 -10.55 -15.30 -0.10
N PHE A 80 -10.86 -16.39 0.58
CA PHE A 80 -10.43 -16.67 1.94
C PHE A 80 -10.45 -18.20 2.24
N TRP A 81 -9.41 -18.70 2.91
CA TRP A 81 -9.32 -20.08 3.40
C TRP A 81 -8.77 -20.11 4.83
N ASP A 82 -9.63 -20.53 5.77
CA ASP A 82 -9.34 -20.64 7.19
C ASP A 82 -8.56 -21.92 7.51
N PRO A 83 -7.63 -21.94 8.47
CA PRO A 83 -6.89 -23.15 8.78
C PRO A 83 -7.78 -24.28 9.29
N ASN A 84 -7.36 -25.50 8.96
CA ASN A 84 -8.03 -26.77 9.25
C ASN A 84 -9.43 -26.90 8.64
N THR A 85 -9.81 -26.01 7.72
CA THR A 85 -11.07 -26.15 6.96
C THR A 85 -10.83 -26.92 5.67
N GLU A 86 -11.68 -27.92 5.43
CA GLU A 86 -11.67 -28.72 4.20
C GLU A 86 -12.33 -27.93 3.05
N LYS A 87 -11.69 -27.93 1.88
CA LYS A 87 -12.27 -27.46 0.62
C LYS A 87 -12.43 -28.64 -0.33
N LYS A 88 -13.64 -28.80 -0.86
CA LYS A 88 -13.97 -29.82 -1.86
C LYS A 88 -13.93 -29.20 -3.25
N LEU A 89 -13.15 -29.81 -4.13
CA LEU A 89 -12.91 -29.36 -5.48
C LEU A 89 -13.39 -30.45 -6.45
N PRO A 90 -14.56 -30.29 -7.09
CA PRO A 90 -14.96 -31.18 -8.17
C PRO A 90 -14.03 -30.95 -9.38
N VAL A 91 -13.50 -32.03 -9.92
CA VAL A 91 -12.61 -32.00 -11.09
C VAL A 91 -13.32 -32.64 -12.27
N ASN A 92 -13.31 -31.91 -13.38
CA ASN A 92 -13.75 -32.38 -14.69
C ASN A 92 -12.86 -31.73 -15.75
N LEU A 93 -11.71 -32.36 -16.00
CA LEU A 93 -10.71 -31.83 -16.93
C LEU A 93 -10.62 -32.72 -18.17
N PRO A 94 -10.51 -32.14 -19.38
CA PRO A 94 -10.12 -32.92 -20.55
C PRO A 94 -8.73 -33.53 -20.32
N THR A 95 -8.54 -34.77 -20.75
CA THR A 95 -7.22 -35.42 -20.73
C THR A 95 -6.99 -36.18 -22.02
N THR A 96 -5.73 -36.24 -22.47
CA THR A 96 -5.29 -37.02 -23.62
C THR A 96 -4.75 -38.39 -23.21
N HIS A 97 -4.85 -38.76 -21.93
CA HIS A 97 -4.29 -39.97 -21.38
C HIS A 97 -5.14 -41.20 -21.74
N LEU A 98 -4.79 -41.86 -22.84
CA LEU A 98 -5.48 -43.04 -23.37
C LEU A 98 -4.86 -44.38 -22.91
N THR A 99 -3.60 -44.36 -22.47
CA THR A 99 -2.87 -45.58 -22.09
C THR A 99 -3.21 -46.00 -20.67
N ALA A 100 -3.55 -47.28 -20.48
CA ALA A 100 -3.84 -47.84 -19.16
C ALA A 100 -2.63 -47.69 -18.22
N GLY A 101 -2.83 -47.27 -16.97
CA GLY A 101 -1.73 -47.00 -16.04
C GLY A 101 -2.05 -46.00 -14.94
N GLN A 102 -1.02 -45.63 -14.18
CA GLN A 102 -1.10 -44.62 -13.12
C GLN A 102 -0.54 -43.28 -13.61
N TYR A 103 -1.27 -42.21 -13.31
CA TYR A 103 -0.93 -40.83 -13.64
C TYR A 103 -0.99 -39.94 -12.40
N HIS A 104 -0.35 -38.77 -12.46
CA HIS A 104 -0.47 -37.73 -11.43
C HIS A 104 -0.90 -36.40 -12.04
N LEU A 105 -1.92 -35.77 -11.45
CA LEU A 105 -2.33 -34.40 -11.74
C LEU A 105 -1.54 -33.45 -10.85
N LEU A 106 -0.79 -32.51 -11.44
CA LEU A 106 -0.08 -31.48 -10.68
C LEU A 106 -1.03 -30.31 -10.41
N LEU A 107 -1.14 -29.90 -9.15
CA LEU A 107 -1.86 -28.70 -8.74
C LEU A 107 -0.86 -27.66 -8.24
N SER A 108 -1.09 -26.40 -8.60
CA SER A 108 -0.47 -25.23 -7.98
C SER A 108 -1.54 -24.43 -7.25
N VAL A 109 -1.26 -24.04 -6.01
CA VAL A 109 -2.19 -23.33 -5.12
C VAL A 109 -1.59 -21.99 -4.76
N PRO A 110 -1.67 -20.96 -5.64
CA PRO A 110 -1.26 -19.61 -5.28
C PRO A 110 -2.23 -18.95 -4.30
N PHE A 111 -1.73 -18.18 -3.34
CA PHE A 111 -2.52 -17.47 -2.35
C PHE A 111 -1.79 -16.23 -1.83
N GLN A 112 -2.52 -15.26 -1.30
CA GLN A 112 -1.98 -14.18 -0.48
C GLN A 112 -1.89 -14.60 0.98
N ASP A 113 -0.75 -14.35 1.62
CA ASP A 113 -0.63 -14.49 3.06
C ASP A 113 -1.40 -13.37 3.80
N VAL A 114 -1.44 -13.44 5.13
CA VAL A 114 -2.03 -12.39 5.99
C VAL A 114 -1.41 -11.00 5.78
N SER A 115 -0.23 -10.94 5.18
CA SER A 115 0.52 -9.72 4.89
C SER A 115 0.27 -9.21 3.45
N GLY A 116 -0.57 -9.91 2.67
CA GLY A 116 -0.92 -9.55 1.29
C GLY A 116 0.07 -10.03 0.23
N TYR A 117 1.12 -10.79 0.58
CA TYR A 117 2.09 -11.32 -0.39
C TYR A 117 1.59 -12.59 -1.05
N TRP A 118 1.71 -12.64 -2.38
CA TRP A 118 1.44 -13.85 -3.14
C TRP A 118 2.55 -14.90 -2.97
N THR A 119 2.17 -16.10 -2.57
CA THR A 119 2.99 -17.31 -2.51
C THR A 119 2.20 -18.49 -3.10
N ALA A 120 2.78 -19.70 -3.20
CA ALA A 120 2.08 -20.87 -3.73
C ALA A 120 2.59 -22.21 -3.16
N VAL A 121 1.70 -23.20 -3.05
CA VAL A 121 2.03 -24.61 -2.72
C VAL A 121 1.72 -25.51 -3.91
N SER A 122 2.53 -26.54 -4.16
CA SER A 122 2.27 -27.52 -5.21
C SER A 122 1.85 -28.87 -4.62
N LEU A 123 0.93 -29.57 -5.28
CA LEU A 123 0.42 -30.90 -4.91
C LEU A 123 0.44 -31.82 -6.12
N ALA A 124 0.61 -33.13 -5.91
CA ALA A 124 0.46 -34.14 -6.97
C ALA A 124 -0.62 -35.14 -6.55
N ILE A 125 -1.65 -35.28 -7.37
CA ILE A 125 -2.81 -36.10 -7.08
C ILE A 125 -2.83 -37.32 -8.00
N PRO A 126 -2.68 -38.56 -7.47
CA PRO A 126 -2.68 -39.75 -8.30
C PRO A 126 -4.08 -40.05 -8.84
N TYR A 127 -4.14 -40.57 -10.06
CA TYR A 127 -5.36 -41.16 -10.63
C TYR A 127 -5.03 -42.29 -11.60
N GLY A 128 -5.93 -43.25 -11.73
CA GLY A 128 -5.79 -44.38 -12.66
C GLY A 128 -6.50 -44.15 -13.99
N VAL A 129 -5.96 -44.76 -15.05
CA VAL A 129 -6.65 -45.02 -16.32
C VAL A 129 -6.67 -46.54 -16.45
N ASN A 130 -7.84 -47.18 -16.37
CA ASN A 130 -8.01 -48.65 -16.37
C ASN A 130 -7.23 -49.40 -15.25
N ALA A 131 -7.95 -49.85 -14.22
CA ALA A 131 -7.46 -50.18 -12.87
C ALA A 131 -6.48 -51.39 -12.71
N THR A 132 -6.02 -52.03 -13.79
CA THR A 132 -5.11 -53.20 -13.71
C THR A 132 -3.88 -52.99 -14.57
N HIS A 133 -2.77 -52.62 -13.94
CA HIS A 133 -1.46 -52.57 -14.58
C HIS A 133 -0.42 -53.22 -13.66
N PRO A 134 0.56 -53.96 -14.21
CA PRO A 134 1.66 -54.52 -13.44
C PRO A 134 2.53 -53.40 -12.85
N PRO A 135 3.18 -53.60 -11.68
CA PRO A 135 4.14 -52.62 -11.16
C PRO A 135 5.34 -52.49 -12.10
N PRO A 136 5.96 -51.30 -12.20
CA PRO A 136 7.11 -51.09 -13.09
C PRO A 136 8.31 -51.93 -12.62
N LYS A 137 9.18 -52.35 -13.55
CA LYS A 137 10.38 -53.14 -13.21
C LYS A 137 11.46 -52.33 -12.51
N ALA A 138 11.51 -51.03 -12.78
CA ALA A 138 12.42 -50.08 -12.17
C ALA A 138 11.67 -48.77 -11.85
N ILE A 139 12.12 -48.08 -10.80
CA ILE A 139 11.61 -46.76 -10.42
C ILE A 139 12.75 -45.76 -10.64
N PRO A 140 12.52 -44.64 -11.35
CA PRO A 140 13.57 -43.64 -11.53
C PRO A 140 14.04 -43.12 -10.18
N THR A 141 15.30 -42.71 -10.08
CA THR A 141 15.80 -42.01 -8.90
C THR A 141 16.34 -40.65 -9.29
N LEU A 142 16.13 -39.65 -8.43
CA LEU A 142 16.59 -38.29 -8.67
C LEU A 142 17.80 -37.99 -7.79
N THR A 143 18.88 -37.56 -8.42
CA THR A 143 20.06 -37.01 -7.73
C THR A 143 20.23 -35.54 -8.09
N VAL A 144 20.50 -34.71 -7.09
CA VAL A 144 20.77 -33.28 -7.28
C VAL A 144 22.27 -33.07 -7.21
N HIS A 145 22.88 -32.59 -8.30
CA HIS A 145 24.33 -32.34 -8.35
C HIS A 145 24.63 -30.99 -9.00
N GLY A 146 25.23 -30.06 -8.23
CA GLY A 146 25.63 -28.73 -8.72
C GLY A 146 24.47 -27.88 -9.25
N GLY A 147 23.28 -27.96 -8.63
CA GLY A 147 22.09 -27.23 -9.08
C GLY A 147 21.37 -27.86 -10.29
N ASN A 148 21.90 -28.96 -10.83
CA ASN A 148 21.25 -29.74 -11.89
C ASN A 148 20.51 -30.94 -11.31
N LEU A 149 19.36 -31.25 -11.90
CA LEU A 149 18.59 -32.46 -11.61
C LEU A 149 19.09 -33.57 -12.53
N ILE A 150 19.64 -34.64 -11.98
CA ILE A 150 20.09 -35.80 -12.73
C ILE A 150 19.18 -36.97 -12.36
N TRP A 151 18.30 -37.31 -13.29
CA TRP A 151 17.46 -38.49 -13.21
C TRP A 151 18.28 -39.71 -13.61
N ASN A 152 18.25 -40.76 -12.81
CA ASN A 152 18.75 -42.07 -13.19
C ASN A 152 17.61 -42.85 -13.84
N THR A 153 17.78 -43.16 -15.12
CA THR A 153 16.80 -43.85 -15.96
C THR A 153 17.22 -45.29 -16.28
N VAL A 154 18.26 -45.81 -15.62
CA VAL A 154 18.77 -47.18 -15.83
C VAL A 154 17.65 -48.20 -15.63
N GLY A 155 17.40 -49.00 -16.66
CA GLY A 155 16.35 -50.03 -16.67
C GLY A 155 14.96 -49.54 -17.09
N LEU A 156 14.81 -48.25 -17.45
CA LEU A 156 13.58 -47.70 -18.02
C LEU A 156 13.64 -47.63 -19.56
N PRO A 157 12.51 -47.77 -20.26
CA PRO A 157 12.42 -47.56 -21.71
C PRO A 157 12.52 -46.06 -22.03
N THR A 158 13.75 -45.61 -22.35
CA THR A 158 14.11 -44.19 -22.51
C THR A 158 13.41 -43.48 -23.66
N ASP A 159 12.89 -44.22 -24.65
CA ASP A 159 12.13 -43.72 -25.80
C ASP A 159 10.71 -43.24 -25.46
N SER A 160 10.22 -43.53 -24.24
CA SER A 160 8.88 -43.18 -23.77
C SER A 160 8.86 -42.19 -22.61
N ILE A 161 10.03 -41.72 -22.15
CA ILE A 161 10.15 -40.87 -20.96
C ILE A 161 9.74 -39.43 -21.26
N SER A 162 8.91 -38.85 -20.39
CA SER A 162 8.65 -37.42 -20.34
C SER A 162 8.73 -36.89 -18.91
N ALA A 163 9.14 -35.62 -18.74
CA ALA A 163 9.29 -34.98 -17.44
C ALA A 163 8.53 -33.65 -17.41
N THR A 164 7.77 -33.40 -16.33
CA THR A 164 6.97 -32.18 -16.12
C THR A 164 7.25 -31.61 -14.73
N LEU A 165 7.37 -30.28 -14.61
CA LEU A 165 7.58 -29.57 -13.34
C LEU A 165 6.34 -28.76 -12.96
N SER A 166 6.03 -28.66 -11.66
CA SER A 166 4.86 -27.91 -11.17
C SER A 166 4.97 -26.38 -11.28
N ARG A 167 6.08 -25.83 -11.80
CA ARG A 167 6.29 -24.38 -11.99
C ARG A 167 7.24 -24.05 -13.17
N PRO A 168 6.94 -23.07 -14.04
CA PRO A 168 7.92 -22.37 -14.88
C PRO A 168 8.81 -21.43 -14.02
N PRO A 169 10.14 -21.44 -14.19
CA PRO A 169 10.80 -20.94 -15.41
C PRO A 169 11.71 -21.95 -16.09
N TRP A 170 11.59 -23.23 -15.80
CA TRP A 170 12.48 -24.22 -16.41
C TRP A 170 12.01 -24.46 -17.85
N HIS A 171 12.87 -24.14 -18.82
CA HIS A 171 12.77 -24.83 -20.10
C HIS A 171 13.43 -26.19 -19.92
N LEU A 172 12.74 -27.25 -20.35
CA LEU A 172 13.44 -28.42 -20.85
C LEU A 172 14.35 -27.89 -21.95
N SER A 173 15.66 -27.83 -21.71
CA SER A 173 16.61 -27.92 -22.80
C SER A 173 16.90 -29.40 -22.92
N PRO A 174 16.15 -30.19 -23.73
CA PRO A 174 16.72 -31.45 -24.16
C PRO A 174 17.90 -31.02 -25.02
N THR A 175 19.09 -30.91 -24.44
CA THR A 175 20.28 -30.69 -25.27
C THR A 175 20.47 -31.84 -26.27
N THR A 176 19.73 -32.95 -26.12
CA THR A 176 19.56 -34.03 -27.09
C THR A 176 18.28 -34.81 -26.79
N ALA A 177 17.63 -35.39 -27.81
CA ALA A 177 16.64 -36.45 -27.60
C ALA A 177 17.33 -37.64 -26.88
N LEU A 178 16.70 -38.19 -25.84
CA LEU A 178 17.23 -39.37 -25.15
C LEU A 178 17.35 -40.54 -26.14
N THR A 179 18.52 -41.17 -26.16
CA THR A 179 18.78 -42.40 -26.90
C THR A 179 18.59 -43.62 -25.98
N PRO A 180 18.39 -44.85 -26.52
CA PRO A 180 18.32 -46.08 -25.74
C PRO A 180 19.50 -46.37 -24.80
N ASN A 181 20.61 -45.64 -24.95
CA ASN A 181 21.84 -45.79 -24.17
C ASN A 181 22.05 -44.68 -23.12
N ASP A 182 21.11 -43.73 -22.97
CA ASP A 182 21.24 -42.67 -21.99
C ASP A 182 20.75 -43.14 -20.61
N ASP A 183 21.70 -43.43 -19.73
CA ASP A 183 21.45 -43.87 -18.34
C ASP A 183 20.94 -42.73 -17.44
N HIS A 184 20.99 -41.48 -17.92
CA HIS A 184 20.60 -40.30 -17.16
C HIS A 184 19.90 -39.21 -17.99
N LEU A 185 18.89 -38.56 -17.41
CA LEU A 185 18.29 -37.31 -17.94
C LEU A 185 18.69 -36.13 -17.04
N GLN A 186 19.35 -35.12 -17.61
CA GLN A 186 19.77 -33.92 -16.88
C GLN A 186 18.84 -32.74 -17.16
N LEU A 187 18.34 -32.07 -16.11
CA LEU A 187 17.64 -30.78 -16.21
C LEU A 187 18.52 -29.67 -15.63
N ILE A 188 18.65 -28.58 -16.40
CA ILE A 188 19.52 -27.44 -16.07
C ILE A 188 18.65 -26.24 -15.63
N ALA A 189 19.10 -25.55 -14.59
CA ALA A 189 18.48 -24.31 -14.13
C ALA A 189 18.68 -23.14 -15.07
N GLN A 190 17.63 -22.31 -15.26
CA GLN A 190 17.80 -21.04 -15.93
C GLN A 190 18.73 -20.16 -15.08
N PRO A 191 19.89 -19.71 -15.61
CA PRO A 191 20.86 -18.95 -14.83
C PRO A 191 20.35 -17.56 -14.42
N ASN A 192 19.29 -17.04 -15.05
CA ASN A 192 18.95 -15.61 -15.05
C ASN A 192 17.66 -15.24 -14.28
N ARG A 193 17.03 -16.16 -13.53
CA ARG A 193 15.86 -15.83 -12.69
C ARG A 193 16.20 -15.92 -11.21
N ARG A 194 16.08 -14.81 -10.48
CA ARG A 194 16.22 -14.77 -9.02
C ARG A 194 14.91 -15.20 -8.37
N TYR A 195 15.00 -16.14 -7.45
CA TYR A 195 13.87 -16.70 -6.71
C TYR A 195 13.64 -15.92 -5.40
N PRO A 196 12.48 -16.07 -4.72
CA PRO A 196 12.26 -15.47 -3.41
C PRO A 196 13.43 -15.81 -2.48
N THR A 197 14.10 -14.79 -1.94
CA THR A 197 15.36 -14.95 -1.20
C THR A 197 15.14 -15.67 0.12
N ASN A 198 16.10 -16.49 0.56
CA ASN A 198 16.04 -17.22 1.85
C ASN A 198 14.76 -18.03 2.06
N THR A 199 14.18 -18.56 0.99
CA THR A 199 12.91 -19.29 1.04
C THR A 199 13.18 -20.75 0.75
N ASP A 200 12.70 -21.62 1.64
CA ASP A 200 12.57 -23.04 1.35
C ASP A 200 11.29 -23.24 0.54
N MET A 201 11.44 -23.69 -0.70
CA MET A 201 10.32 -24.04 -1.58
C MET A 201 10.36 -25.53 -1.87
N THR A 202 9.20 -26.18 -1.86
CA THR A 202 9.06 -27.53 -2.40
C THR A 202 8.50 -27.44 -3.81
N LEU A 203 9.28 -27.82 -4.79
CA LEU A 203 8.84 -28.05 -6.17
C LEU A 203 8.47 -29.52 -6.33
N LEU A 204 7.53 -29.80 -7.23
CA LEU A 204 7.18 -31.17 -7.61
C LEU A 204 7.64 -31.41 -9.03
N ALA A 205 8.39 -32.49 -9.22
CA ALA A 205 8.72 -33.02 -10.53
C ALA A 205 7.98 -34.33 -10.75
N ARG A 206 7.39 -34.49 -11.95
CA ARG A 206 6.73 -35.71 -12.41
C ARG A 206 7.53 -36.30 -13.55
N MET A 207 7.83 -37.58 -13.47
CA MET A 207 8.38 -38.36 -14.58
C MET A 207 7.37 -39.41 -15.00
N ASP A 208 7.11 -39.48 -16.30
CA ASP A 208 6.14 -40.37 -16.92
C ASP A 208 6.87 -41.27 -17.95
N TRP A 209 6.55 -42.56 -18.01
CA TRP A 209 7.10 -43.51 -19.00
C TRP A 209 6.13 -44.64 -19.33
N LEU A 210 6.38 -45.35 -20.45
CA LEU A 210 5.57 -46.48 -20.89
C LEU A 210 6.36 -47.78 -20.79
N GLU A 211 5.89 -48.73 -19.98
CA GLU A 211 6.50 -50.06 -19.87
C GLU A 211 5.45 -51.15 -20.13
N GLY A 212 5.73 -52.07 -21.07
CA GLY A 212 4.84 -53.20 -21.35
C GLY A 212 3.42 -52.78 -21.79
N GLY A 213 3.27 -51.62 -22.40
CA GLY A 213 1.97 -51.06 -22.81
C GLY A 213 1.18 -50.38 -21.69
N SER A 214 1.75 -50.27 -20.48
CA SER A 214 1.17 -49.54 -19.35
C SER A 214 1.92 -48.24 -19.08
N HIS A 215 1.21 -47.20 -18.65
CA HIS A 215 1.77 -45.93 -18.23
C HIS A 215 2.15 -45.95 -16.75
N HIS A 216 3.33 -45.44 -16.45
CA HIS A 216 3.81 -45.26 -15.09
C HIS A 216 4.19 -43.80 -14.87
N SER A 217 3.88 -43.29 -13.69
CA SER A 217 4.15 -41.92 -13.29
C SER A 217 4.74 -41.91 -11.89
N HIS A 218 5.83 -41.17 -11.70
CA HIS A 218 6.48 -41.05 -10.40
C HIS A 218 6.76 -39.59 -10.05
N ILE A 219 6.50 -39.23 -8.79
CA ILE A 219 6.59 -37.87 -8.25
C ILE A 219 7.79 -37.75 -7.33
N PHE A 220 8.48 -36.63 -7.46
CA PHE A 220 9.63 -36.30 -6.65
C PHE A 220 9.46 -34.91 -6.05
N ASP A 221 9.58 -34.86 -4.73
CA ASP A 221 9.66 -33.62 -3.98
C ASP A 221 11.07 -33.05 -4.10
N TRP A 222 11.19 -31.88 -4.69
CA TRP A 222 12.44 -31.15 -4.76
C TRP A 222 12.40 -29.95 -3.83
N LYS A 223 13.12 -30.05 -2.71
CA LYS A 223 13.32 -28.92 -1.81
C LYS A 223 14.42 -28.01 -2.35
N VAL A 224 14.06 -26.75 -2.50
CA VAL A 224 14.86 -25.68 -3.05
C VAL A 224 15.10 -24.67 -1.95
N THR A 225 16.35 -24.40 -1.63
CA THR A 225 16.72 -23.29 -0.77
C THR A 225 17.45 -22.25 -1.59
N THR A 226 16.99 -21.01 -1.51
CA THR A 226 17.57 -19.87 -2.20
C THR A 226 18.41 -19.05 -1.21
N ASP A 227 19.52 -18.47 -1.65
CA ASP A 227 20.29 -17.53 -0.82
C ASP A 227 19.69 -16.12 -0.83
N SER A 228 20.40 -15.19 -0.19
CA SER A 228 20.09 -13.77 -0.14
C SER A 228 20.07 -13.07 -1.50
N GLU A 229 20.62 -13.70 -2.55
CA GLU A 229 20.63 -13.19 -3.91
C GLU A 229 19.57 -13.87 -4.79
N GLY A 230 18.79 -14.78 -4.21
CA GLY A 230 17.79 -15.57 -4.92
C GLY A 230 18.41 -16.64 -5.82
N GLN A 231 19.69 -16.97 -5.59
CA GLN A 231 20.43 -18.02 -6.29
C GLN A 231 20.28 -19.36 -5.56
N TRP A 232 20.45 -20.44 -6.31
CA TRP A 232 20.37 -21.80 -5.80
C TRP A 232 21.55 -22.12 -4.91
N VAL A 233 21.28 -22.60 -3.70
CA VAL A 233 22.32 -23.20 -2.86
C VAL A 233 22.01 -24.69 -2.72
N SER A 234 22.82 -25.55 -3.32
CA SER A 234 22.81 -26.96 -2.94
C SER A 234 23.37 -27.06 -1.53
N ARG A 235 22.50 -27.10 -0.52
CA ARG A 235 22.96 -27.47 0.82
C ARG A 235 23.15 -28.99 0.83
N PRO A 236 24.37 -29.53 1.04
CA PRO A 236 24.48 -30.85 1.67
C PRO A 236 23.65 -30.77 2.94
N GLY A 237 22.76 -31.74 3.15
CA GLY A 237 21.63 -31.70 4.08
C GLY A 237 21.85 -30.73 5.24
N ALA A 238 20.97 -29.74 5.33
CA ALA A 238 20.96 -28.66 6.32
C ALA A 238 22.08 -28.84 7.36
N THR A 239 23.17 -28.10 7.22
CA THR A 239 23.76 -27.54 8.42
C THR A 239 22.67 -26.66 9.01
N VAL A 240 21.82 -27.30 9.81
CA VAL A 240 21.33 -26.73 11.05
C VAL A 240 22.52 -25.95 11.57
N PHE A 241 22.40 -24.62 11.55
CA PHE A 241 23.30 -23.78 12.32
C PHE A 241 23.40 -24.46 13.67
N SER A 242 24.57 -25.01 13.97
CA SER A 242 24.74 -25.74 15.19
C SER A 242 24.43 -24.75 16.32
N PRO A 243 23.87 -25.17 17.45
CA PRO A 243 23.94 -24.35 18.67
C PRO A 243 25.36 -23.80 18.92
N MET A 244 26.39 -24.42 18.33
CA MET A 244 27.77 -23.98 18.31
C MET A 244 28.13 -22.80 17.38
N ASP A 245 27.27 -22.36 16.48
CA ASP A 245 27.47 -21.13 15.68
C ASP A 245 26.80 -19.92 16.35
N ALA A 246 25.83 -20.17 17.23
CA ALA A 246 25.39 -19.22 18.24
C ALA A 246 26.42 -19.06 19.37
N ILE A 247 27.32 -20.04 19.59
CA ILE A 247 28.38 -19.96 20.62
C ILE A 247 29.27 -18.72 20.43
N PRO A 248 29.83 -18.38 19.26
CA PRO A 248 30.58 -17.13 19.11
C PRO A 248 29.77 -15.87 19.47
N TRP A 249 28.46 -15.85 19.20
CA TRP A 249 27.58 -14.72 19.52
C TRP A 249 27.11 -14.71 20.98
N ILE A 250 26.79 -15.86 21.56
CA ILE A 250 26.48 -16.08 22.97
C ILE A 250 27.73 -15.81 23.79
N PHE A 251 28.92 -16.23 23.37
CA PHE A 251 30.19 -15.88 24.01
C PHE A 251 30.57 -14.43 23.74
N ARG A 252 30.16 -13.78 22.65
CA ARG A 252 30.33 -12.32 22.49
C ARG A 252 29.35 -11.53 23.35
N VAL A 253 28.10 -11.98 23.49
CA VAL A 253 27.07 -11.37 24.35
C VAL A 253 27.37 -11.64 25.81
N LEU A 254 27.79 -12.86 26.15
CA LEU A 254 28.29 -13.22 27.48
C LEU A 254 29.62 -12.52 27.74
N ALA A 255 30.57 -12.42 26.81
CA ALA A 255 31.79 -11.63 27.02
C ALA A 255 31.52 -10.14 27.07
N LEU A 256 30.51 -9.61 26.36
CA LEU A 256 30.05 -8.23 26.49
C LEU A 256 29.33 -8.02 27.82
N LEU A 257 28.52 -8.98 28.28
CA LEU A 257 27.88 -8.98 29.59
C LEU A 257 28.88 -9.19 30.72
N PHE A 258 29.95 -9.97 30.50
CA PHE A 258 31.01 -10.27 31.46
C PHE A 258 32.06 -9.16 31.48
N ALA A 259 32.37 -8.54 30.34
CA ALA A 259 33.15 -7.30 30.27
C ALA A 259 32.35 -6.12 30.83
N PHE A 260 31.05 -6.04 30.52
CA PHE A 260 30.14 -5.08 31.13
C PHE A 260 30.06 -5.33 32.64
N MET A 261 29.87 -6.57 33.12
CA MET A 261 29.88 -6.93 34.54
C MET A 261 31.26 -6.71 35.19
N ALA A 262 32.37 -6.96 34.50
CA ALA A 262 33.73 -6.70 34.99
C ALA A 262 34.03 -5.20 35.10
N ILE A 263 33.46 -4.37 34.21
CA ILE A 263 33.42 -2.91 34.31
C ILE A 263 32.43 -2.49 35.42
N TRP A 264 31.30 -3.19 35.58
CA TRP A 264 30.21 -2.95 36.54
C TRP A 264 30.62 -3.19 37.99
N VAL A 265 31.54 -4.13 38.24
CA VAL A 265 32.13 -4.39 39.56
C VAL A 265 33.01 -3.21 40.02
N ARG A 266 33.43 -2.31 39.11
CA ARG A 266 34.35 -1.22 39.44
C ARG A 266 33.78 0.21 39.34
N VAL A 267 32.51 0.42 38.99
CA VAL A 267 32.05 1.79 38.72
C VAL A 267 30.60 2.08 39.16
N PRO A 268 30.44 2.78 40.30
CA PRO A 268 29.33 3.70 40.54
C PRO A 268 29.88 5.14 40.52
N ASP A 269 30.71 5.49 39.54
CA ASP A 269 31.26 6.85 39.42
C ASP A 269 30.38 7.68 38.45
N PRO A 270 29.77 8.79 38.89
CA PRO A 270 28.92 9.67 38.09
C PRO A 270 29.56 10.13 36.76
N LYS A 271 30.89 10.12 36.66
CA LYS A 271 31.62 10.54 35.46
C LYS A 271 31.30 9.72 34.19
N TRP A 272 30.81 8.49 34.32
CA TRP A 272 30.51 7.61 33.19
C TRP A 272 29.05 7.67 32.71
N GLU A 273 28.16 8.35 33.44
CA GLU A 273 26.74 8.46 33.06
C GLU A 273 26.53 9.06 31.67
N PRO A 274 27.21 10.16 31.27
CA PRO A 274 27.05 10.71 29.92
C PRO A 274 27.46 9.73 28.82
N LEU A 275 28.53 8.95 29.05
CA LEU A 275 29.00 7.94 28.09
C LEU A 275 28.01 6.78 27.98
N MET A 276 27.47 6.30 29.11
CA MET A 276 26.46 5.25 29.12
C MET A 276 25.16 5.67 28.41
N ILE A 277 24.70 6.89 28.67
CA ILE A 277 23.52 7.46 28.01
C ILE A 277 23.79 7.61 26.51
N GLY A 278 24.91 8.23 26.15
CA GLY A 278 25.33 8.42 24.76
C GLY A 278 25.45 7.10 24.01
N GLY A 279 26.13 6.11 24.58
CA GLY A 279 26.28 4.77 24.01
C GLY A 279 24.94 4.05 23.83
N GLY A 280 24.04 4.14 24.82
CA GLY A 280 22.71 3.56 24.73
C GLY A 280 21.86 4.18 23.61
N ILE A 281 21.81 5.51 23.51
CA ILE A 281 21.00 6.17 22.48
C ILE A 281 21.61 6.04 21.07
N LEU A 282 22.94 6.09 20.95
CA LEU A 282 23.64 5.82 19.69
C LEU A 282 23.42 4.36 19.27
N GLY A 283 23.45 3.42 20.22
CA GLY A 283 23.13 2.02 19.97
C GLY A 283 21.73 1.86 19.35
N LEU A 284 20.69 2.43 19.98
CA LEU A 284 19.32 2.37 19.45
C LEU A 284 19.14 3.05 18.08
N THR A 285 19.91 4.09 17.80
CA THR A 285 19.82 4.90 16.58
C THR A 285 20.60 4.28 15.42
N LEU A 286 21.78 3.74 15.69
CA LEU A 286 22.71 3.24 14.67
C LEU A 286 22.61 1.74 14.45
N TRP A 287 22.15 0.94 15.43
CA TRP A 287 21.98 -0.51 15.26
C TRP A 287 21.11 -0.89 14.04
N PRO A 288 20.00 -0.20 13.72
CA PRO A 288 19.21 -0.52 12.51
C PRO A 288 20.01 -0.42 11.21
N LEU A 289 21.09 0.38 11.16
CA LEU A 289 21.93 0.51 9.96
C LEU A 289 22.59 -0.81 9.54
N PHE A 290 22.77 -1.77 10.46
CA PHE A 290 23.28 -3.10 10.12
C PHE A 290 22.31 -3.89 9.21
N TYR A 291 21.04 -3.51 9.17
CA TYR A 291 19.98 -4.18 8.41
C TYR A 291 19.47 -3.34 7.23
N LEU A 292 19.58 -2.01 7.33
CA LEU A 292 19.04 -1.10 6.32
C LEU A 292 19.95 -0.87 5.11
N SER A 293 21.09 -1.55 5.02
CA SER A 293 21.97 -1.52 3.84
C SER A 293 22.38 -0.11 3.39
N PRO A 294 22.97 0.73 4.28
CA PRO A 294 23.28 2.13 3.99
C PRO A 294 24.26 2.32 2.82
N GLY A 295 25.05 1.31 2.45
CA GLY A 295 25.87 1.35 1.24
C GLY A 295 25.05 1.55 -0.03
N LEU A 296 23.82 1.01 -0.09
CA LEU A 296 22.92 1.19 -1.23
C LEU A 296 22.31 2.59 -1.30
N TRP A 297 22.30 3.32 -0.19
CA TRP A 297 21.78 4.68 -0.13
C TRP A 297 22.70 5.65 -0.88
N MET A 298 24.00 5.34 -0.95
CA MET A 298 25.01 6.13 -1.67
C MET A 298 25.04 5.84 -3.17
N LEU A 299 24.34 4.81 -3.64
CA LEU A 299 24.28 4.51 -5.06
C LEU A 299 23.38 5.52 -5.76
N SER A 300 23.89 6.12 -6.83
CA SER A 300 23.15 7.03 -7.72
C SER A 300 22.19 6.22 -8.62
N THR A 301 21.24 5.55 -7.97
CA THR A 301 20.17 4.75 -8.56
C THR A 301 18.85 5.18 -7.95
N TRP A 302 17.79 5.30 -8.75
CA TRP A 302 16.48 5.73 -8.24
C TRP A 302 15.88 4.64 -7.35
N PRO A 303 15.43 4.94 -6.12
CA PRO A 303 14.87 3.91 -5.24
C PRO A 303 13.60 3.29 -5.82
N THR A 304 13.32 2.05 -5.44
CA THR A 304 12.13 1.28 -5.84
C THR A 304 11.33 0.81 -4.62
N GLY A 305 10.39 -0.12 -4.83
CA GLY A 305 9.55 -0.74 -3.81
C GLY A 305 8.36 0.12 -3.38
N GLY A 306 7.20 -0.52 -3.25
CA GLY A 306 5.94 0.18 -2.91
C GLY A 306 5.73 1.44 -3.74
N ASP A 307 5.30 2.51 -3.08
CA ASP A 307 5.07 3.84 -3.64
C ASP A 307 6.38 4.61 -3.85
N LEU A 308 7.47 4.20 -3.17
CA LEU A 308 8.77 4.89 -3.28
C LEU A 308 9.32 4.84 -4.71
N ALA A 309 9.01 3.77 -5.45
CA ALA A 309 9.31 3.65 -6.88
C ALA A 309 8.70 4.80 -7.69
N SER A 310 7.41 5.08 -7.50
CA SER A 310 6.72 6.18 -8.17
C SER A 310 7.19 7.56 -7.68
N HIS A 311 7.51 7.69 -6.38
CA HIS A 311 8.03 8.92 -5.80
C HIS A 311 9.34 9.41 -6.42
N ALA A 312 10.13 8.53 -7.05
CA ALA A 312 11.32 8.94 -7.79
C ALA A 312 11.00 9.97 -8.88
N TYR A 313 9.93 9.75 -9.65
CA TYR A 313 9.47 10.67 -10.68
C TYR A 313 9.04 12.02 -10.08
N TYR A 314 8.25 11.97 -9.01
CA TYR A 314 7.77 13.19 -8.36
C TYR A 314 8.90 14.00 -7.70
N ALA A 315 9.92 13.35 -7.13
CA ALA A 315 11.07 14.04 -6.59
C ALA A 315 11.82 14.83 -7.67
N HIS A 316 12.05 14.20 -8.82
CA HIS A 316 12.69 14.83 -9.97
C HIS A 316 11.90 16.05 -10.46
N VAL A 317 10.59 15.87 -10.70
CA VAL A 317 9.69 16.95 -11.13
C VAL A 317 9.65 18.10 -10.11
N PHE A 318 9.67 17.80 -8.81
CA PHE A 318 9.68 18.83 -7.78
C PHE A 318 10.96 19.67 -7.81
N THR A 319 12.12 19.03 -8.01
CA THR A 319 13.39 19.73 -8.17
C THR A 319 13.38 20.66 -9.39
N GLU A 320 12.81 20.22 -10.52
CA GLU A 320 12.60 21.08 -11.70
C GLU A 320 11.68 22.27 -11.41
N MET A 321 10.57 22.06 -10.67
CA MET A 321 9.64 23.12 -10.28
C MET A 321 10.31 24.17 -9.36
N VAL A 322 11.10 23.72 -8.39
CA VAL A 322 11.82 24.63 -7.47
C VAL A 322 12.87 25.45 -8.20
N ALA A 323 13.56 24.88 -9.19
CA ALA A 323 14.49 25.63 -10.05
C ALA A 323 13.79 26.78 -10.80
N GLN A 324 12.49 26.66 -11.07
CA GLN A 324 11.65 27.69 -11.67
C GLN A 324 10.97 28.61 -10.64
N GLY A 325 11.33 28.50 -9.35
CA GLY A 325 10.78 29.31 -8.26
C GLY A 325 9.37 28.90 -7.82
N ARG A 326 8.98 27.64 -8.03
CA ARG A 326 7.66 27.08 -7.70
C ARG A 326 7.77 25.91 -6.73
N ILE A 327 6.71 25.65 -5.98
CA ILE A 327 6.61 24.49 -5.05
C ILE A 327 5.37 23.63 -5.34
N SER A 328 4.65 23.95 -6.40
CA SER A 328 3.50 23.24 -6.95
C SER A 328 3.25 23.70 -8.39
N GLY A 329 2.54 22.88 -9.17
CA GLY A 329 2.32 23.15 -10.59
C GLY A 329 1.34 22.15 -11.22
N TRP A 330 1.31 22.11 -12.54
CA TRP A 330 0.53 21.12 -13.29
C TRP A 330 1.44 20.02 -13.84
N LEU A 331 0.97 18.78 -13.83
CA LEU A 331 1.73 17.64 -14.36
C LEU A 331 0.91 16.88 -15.42
N PRO A 332 1.07 17.17 -16.72
CA PRO A 332 0.32 16.52 -17.81
C PRO A 332 0.77 15.10 -18.15
N GLU A 333 1.97 14.69 -17.74
CA GLU A 333 2.60 13.40 -18.07
C GLU A 333 1.87 12.18 -17.49
N VAL A 334 1.10 12.38 -16.41
CA VAL A 334 0.37 11.31 -15.71
C VAL A 334 -1.07 11.75 -15.48
N PHE A 335 -1.99 10.80 -15.35
CA PHE A 335 -3.40 11.05 -15.09
C PHE A 335 -4.12 11.98 -16.09
N ALA A 336 -3.58 12.16 -17.30
CA ALA A 336 -4.05 13.20 -18.23
C ALA A 336 -4.02 14.63 -17.65
N GLY A 337 -3.15 14.88 -16.66
CA GLY A 337 -3.04 16.15 -15.95
C GLY A 337 -3.58 16.11 -14.52
N PHE A 338 -2.83 16.64 -13.56
CA PHE A 338 -3.34 16.93 -12.21
C PHE A 338 -2.52 18.04 -11.53
N PRO A 339 -3.04 18.69 -10.47
CA PRO A 339 -2.35 19.75 -9.72
C PRO A 339 -1.28 19.18 -8.77
N ALA A 340 -0.09 18.93 -9.29
CA ALA A 340 1.04 18.36 -8.53
C ALA A 340 1.46 19.25 -7.35
N PHE A 341 1.67 18.61 -6.20
CA PHE A 341 2.10 19.21 -4.92
C PHE A 341 1.18 20.28 -4.32
N ILE A 342 -0.03 20.49 -4.87
CA ILE A 342 -1.07 21.27 -4.17
C ILE A 342 -1.61 20.46 -2.99
N HIS A 343 -1.95 19.19 -3.22
CA HIS A 343 -2.53 18.29 -2.20
C HIS A 343 -1.54 17.26 -1.64
N TYR A 344 -0.24 17.54 -1.70
CA TYR A 344 0.81 16.70 -1.11
C TYR A 344 1.84 17.55 -0.35
N PHE A 345 2.60 16.93 0.55
CA PHE A 345 3.43 17.63 1.53
C PHE A 345 4.80 18.03 0.96
N PRO A 346 5.17 19.32 0.97
CA PRO A 346 6.34 19.81 0.24
C PRO A 346 7.66 19.64 1.01
N LEU A 347 7.67 19.54 2.35
CA LEU A 347 8.94 19.59 3.10
C LEU A 347 9.92 18.49 2.72
N PRO A 348 9.53 17.19 2.63
CA PRO A 348 10.47 16.15 2.25
C PRO A 348 11.10 16.41 0.87
N PHE A 349 10.32 16.84 -0.12
CA PHE A 349 10.84 17.13 -1.45
C PHE A 349 11.72 18.39 -1.48
N LEU A 350 11.38 19.43 -0.71
CA LEU A 350 12.27 20.59 -0.52
C LEU A 350 13.63 20.16 0.05
N LEU A 351 13.67 19.20 0.97
CA LEU A 351 14.91 18.65 1.50
C LEU A 351 15.69 17.83 0.46
N VAL A 352 15.00 17.05 -0.38
CA VAL A 352 15.63 16.33 -1.51
C VAL A 352 16.27 17.34 -2.46
N THR A 353 15.52 18.34 -2.92
CA THR A 353 16.02 19.38 -3.81
C THR A 353 17.19 20.15 -3.19
N ALA A 354 17.14 20.48 -1.90
CA ALA A 354 18.23 21.18 -1.22
C ALA A 354 19.51 20.35 -1.08
N LEU A 355 19.41 19.02 -0.97
CA LEU A 355 20.55 18.11 -0.86
C LEU A 355 21.08 17.62 -2.21
N SER A 356 20.27 17.68 -3.27
CA SER A 356 20.62 17.16 -4.59
C SER A 356 21.93 17.74 -5.17
N PRO A 357 22.25 19.05 -5.00
CA PRO A 357 23.54 19.60 -5.45
C PRO A 357 24.78 19.03 -4.73
N LEU A 358 24.60 18.36 -3.58
CA LEU A 358 25.69 17.81 -2.78
C LEU A 358 25.87 16.30 -2.94
N LEU A 359 24.79 15.55 -3.22
CA LEU A 359 24.79 14.08 -3.11
C LEU A 359 24.33 13.34 -4.38
N ASP A 360 23.97 14.04 -5.46
CA ASP A 360 23.06 13.57 -6.52
C ASP A 360 21.62 13.38 -6.03
N GLU A 361 20.66 13.57 -6.93
CA GLU A 361 19.23 13.55 -6.61
C GLU A 361 18.71 12.17 -6.11
N PRO A 362 19.07 11.02 -6.73
CA PRO A 362 18.61 9.71 -6.24
C PRO A 362 19.12 9.38 -4.83
N VAL A 363 20.37 9.76 -4.53
CA VAL A 363 20.97 9.60 -3.20
C VAL A 363 20.27 10.52 -2.20
N ALA A 364 20.06 11.79 -2.54
CA ALA A 364 19.32 12.73 -1.70
C ALA A 364 17.93 12.19 -1.35
N LEU A 365 17.20 11.62 -2.32
CA LEU A 365 15.90 10.98 -2.06
C LEU A 365 16.00 9.82 -1.07
N LYS A 366 16.96 8.90 -1.22
CA LYS A 366 17.15 7.78 -0.28
C LYS A 366 17.48 8.26 1.13
N TRP A 367 18.36 9.26 1.27
CA TRP A 367 18.70 9.86 2.55
C TRP A 367 17.48 10.48 3.23
N ILE A 368 16.73 11.32 2.50
CA ILE A 368 15.55 11.99 3.03
C ILE A 368 14.40 11.01 3.33
N ALA A 369 14.31 9.93 2.56
CA ALA A 369 13.37 8.86 2.85
C ALA A 369 13.75 8.13 4.15
N MET A 370 15.05 7.86 4.37
CA MET A 370 15.49 6.93 5.43
C MET A 370 15.81 7.55 6.80
N ILE A 371 16.40 8.74 6.83
CA ILE A 371 16.83 9.43 8.06
C ILE A 371 15.73 9.61 9.12
N PRO A 372 14.48 10.01 8.80
CA PRO A 372 13.52 10.36 9.86
C PRO A 372 13.19 9.18 10.78
N ALA A 373 13.02 7.96 10.26
CA ALA A 373 12.84 6.78 11.10
C ALA A 373 14.08 6.49 11.97
N LEU A 374 15.30 6.63 11.43
CA LEU A 374 16.53 6.43 12.20
C LEU A 374 16.64 7.40 13.38
N LEU A 375 16.28 8.68 13.17
CA LEU A 375 16.40 9.71 14.20
C LEU A 375 15.22 9.73 15.19
N LEU A 376 14.17 8.94 14.96
CA LEU A 376 12.99 8.92 15.82
C LEU A 376 13.27 8.54 17.29
N PRO A 377 14.12 7.52 17.61
CA PRO A 377 14.48 7.20 19.00
C PRO A 377 15.21 8.36 19.68
N LEU A 378 16.09 9.05 18.94
CA LEU A 378 16.80 10.24 19.43
C LEU A 378 15.83 11.40 19.70
N SER A 379 14.85 11.61 18.82
CA SER A 379 13.78 12.60 19.04
C SER A 379 12.96 12.29 20.29
N CYS A 380 12.59 11.03 20.50
CA CYS A 380 11.87 10.59 21.71
C CYS A 380 12.72 10.75 22.98
N PHE A 381 14.03 10.43 22.92
CA PHE A 381 14.98 10.70 24.00
C PHE A 381 15.07 12.21 24.30
N GLY A 382 15.09 13.05 23.25
CA GLY A 382 15.03 14.50 23.33
C GLY A 382 13.76 14.99 24.02
N MET A 383 12.59 14.46 23.64
CA MET A 383 11.33 14.73 24.33
C MET A 383 11.41 14.40 25.82
N GLY A 384 11.89 13.20 26.19
CA GLY A 384 12.06 12.82 27.59
C GLY A 384 13.02 13.74 28.37
N THR A 385 14.04 14.28 27.69
CA THR A 385 14.93 15.31 28.26
C THR A 385 14.16 16.61 28.54
N LEU A 386 13.34 17.06 27.59
CA LEU A 386 12.51 18.25 27.74
C LEU A 386 11.37 18.07 28.75
N LEU A 387 10.96 16.83 29.03
CA LEU A 387 9.97 16.50 30.06
C LEU A 387 10.60 16.25 31.44
N ASN A 388 11.93 16.39 31.58
CA ASN A 388 12.68 16.12 32.81
C ASN A 388 12.57 14.67 33.32
N TRP A 389 12.43 13.69 32.42
CA TRP A 389 12.46 12.27 32.80
C TRP A 389 13.85 11.86 33.30
N SER A 390 13.94 10.80 34.11
CA SER A 390 15.24 10.25 34.52
C SER A 390 15.99 9.66 33.31
N PRO A 391 17.33 9.57 33.32
CA PRO A 391 18.08 8.99 32.21
C PRO A 391 17.61 7.60 31.78
N SER A 392 17.29 6.73 32.75
CA SER A 392 16.70 5.40 32.49
C SER A 392 15.34 5.48 31.79
N ALA A 393 14.46 6.39 32.22
CA ALA A 393 13.17 6.60 31.58
C ALA A 393 13.31 7.09 30.13
N ARG A 394 14.26 7.99 29.86
CA ARG A 394 14.53 8.47 28.50
C ARG A 394 15.05 7.36 27.59
N LEU A 395 15.99 6.54 28.09
CA LEU A 395 16.55 5.42 27.33
C LEU A 395 15.50 4.34 27.03
N LEU A 396 14.68 3.96 28.01
CA LEU A 396 13.66 2.94 27.79
C LEU A 396 12.46 3.46 26.99
N ALA A 397 12.15 4.76 27.04
CA ALA A 397 11.20 5.39 26.10
C ALA A 397 11.72 5.38 24.65
N ALA A 398 13.01 5.65 24.45
CA ALA A 398 13.66 5.50 23.16
C ALA A 398 13.67 4.02 22.71
N ALA A 399 13.85 3.07 23.63
CA ALA A 399 13.73 1.65 23.34
C ALA A 399 12.31 1.29 22.86
N GLY A 400 11.26 1.82 23.52
CA GLY A 400 9.87 1.67 23.06
C GLY A 400 9.64 2.19 21.65
N THR A 401 10.33 3.28 21.30
CA THR A 401 10.32 3.82 19.94
C THR A 401 11.02 2.91 18.94
N THR A 402 12.17 2.33 19.30
CA THR A 402 12.84 1.32 18.45
C THR A 402 11.96 0.07 18.27
N GLY A 403 11.31 -0.41 19.32
CA GLY A 403 10.34 -1.52 19.23
C GLY A 403 9.18 -1.22 18.28
N PHE A 404 8.73 0.03 18.21
CA PHE A 404 7.73 0.48 17.25
C PHE A 404 8.28 0.54 15.81
N LEU A 405 9.49 1.05 15.62
CA LEU A 405 10.13 1.14 14.31
C LEU A 405 10.32 -0.22 13.63
N VAL A 406 10.60 -1.24 14.42
CA VAL A 406 10.90 -2.60 13.97
C VAL A 406 9.68 -3.49 13.85
N ASN A 407 8.50 -2.94 14.10
CA ASN A 407 7.23 -3.64 13.95
C ASN A 407 7.03 -4.11 12.51
N THR A 408 6.89 -5.42 12.31
CA THR A 408 6.60 -6.06 11.02
C THR A 408 5.11 -6.37 10.81
N GLY A 409 4.26 -6.20 11.83
CA GLY A 409 2.84 -6.50 11.75
C GLY A 409 2.06 -5.58 10.81
N ASN A 410 2.57 -4.38 10.51
CA ASN A 410 1.93 -3.42 9.62
C ASN A 410 2.96 -2.84 8.65
N THR A 411 2.68 -2.92 7.34
CA THR A 411 3.61 -2.50 6.28
C THR A 411 3.28 -1.15 5.66
N ILE A 412 2.06 -0.61 5.88
CA ILE A 412 1.55 0.61 5.25
C ILE A 412 0.69 1.46 6.19
N TRP A 413 0.93 1.44 7.50
CA TRP A 413 0.14 2.26 8.44
C TRP A 413 0.84 3.59 8.78
N GLY A 414 2.18 3.56 8.83
CA GLY A 414 3.03 4.73 9.01
C GLY A 414 3.97 4.65 10.21
N GLY A 415 5.09 5.37 10.10
CA GLY A 415 6.02 5.61 11.20
C GLY A 415 7.03 4.51 11.51
N ASN A 416 6.87 3.28 10.98
CA ASN A 416 7.83 2.18 11.11
C ASN A 416 8.70 1.99 9.85
N PHE A 417 9.74 1.15 9.91
CA PHE A 417 10.66 0.95 8.78
C PHE A 417 9.97 0.40 7.53
N LEU A 418 9.05 -0.56 7.66
CA LEU A 418 8.34 -1.12 6.50
C LEU A 418 7.45 -0.09 5.82
N SER A 419 6.69 0.71 6.59
CA SER A 419 5.85 1.79 6.04
C SER A 419 6.69 2.85 5.33
N GLN A 420 7.85 3.17 5.89
CA GLN A 420 8.79 4.09 5.25
C GLN A 420 9.33 3.53 3.93
N LEU A 421 9.73 2.25 3.92
CA LEU A 421 10.19 1.57 2.72
C LEU A 421 9.07 1.43 1.68
N SER A 422 7.82 1.32 2.09
CA SER A 422 6.64 1.39 1.22
C SER A 422 6.37 2.76 0.61
N GLY A 423 7.04 3.82 1.05
CA GLY A 423 6.89 5.18 0.50
C GLY A 423 6.24 6.20 1.44
N GLU A 424 5.94 5.85 2.70
CA GLU A 424 5.32 6.79 3.66
C GLU A 424 6.33 7.71 4.37
N PHE A 425 7.43 8.04 3.70
CA PHE A 425 8.53 8.79 4.31
C PHE A 425 8.13 10.22 4.71
N ALA A 426 7.17 10.84 4.02
CA ALA A 426 6.63 12.14 4.42
C ALA A 426 5.99 12.10 5.82
N ASN A 427 5.24 11.03 6.12
CA ASN A 427 4.68 10.80 7.45
C ASN A 427 5.78 10.55 8.50
N SER A 428 6.85 9.81 8.15
CA SER A 428 7.99 9.59 9.05
C SER A 428 8.64 10.89 9.55
N TRP A 429 8.71 11.93 8.71
CA TRP A 429 9.17 13.26 9.15
C TRP A 429 8.23 13.88 10.19
N GLY A 430 6.92 13.68 10.04
CA GLY A 430 5.93 14.04 11.05
C GLY A 430 6.18 13.33 12.40
N PHE A 431 6.38 12.01 12.37
CA PHE A 431 6.76 11.23 13.55
C PHE A 431 8.03 11.76 14.21
N LEU A 432 9.05 12.14 13.43
CA LEU A 432 10.30 12.68 13.94
C LEU A 432 10.09 13.98 14.73
N PHE A 433 9.26 14.90 14.24
CA PHE A 433 9.13 16.23 14.83
C PHE A 433 8.12 16.31 15.98
N VAL A 434 7.09 15.45 16.00
CA VAL A 434 6.03 15.48 17.03
C VAL A 434 6.57 15.37 18.47
N PRO A 435 7.53 14.49 18.83
CA PRO A 435 8.07 14.41 20.20
C PRO A 435 8.82 15.68 20.61
N LEU A 436 9.61 16.24 19.70
CA LEU A 436 10.32 17.50 19.94
C LEU A 436 9.33 18.64 20.14
N PHE A 437 8.24 18.65 19.37
CA PHE A 437 7.15 19.60 19.55
C PHE A 437 6.51 19.45 20.93
N LEU A 438 6.10 18.24 21.35
CA LEU A 438 5.48 18.02 22.66
C LEU A 438 6.43 18.39 23.83
N GLY A 439 7.70 18.02 23.73
CA GLY A 439 8.71 18.38 24.71
C GLY A 439 8.97 19.89 24.78
N SER A 440 9.09 20.57 23.63
CA SER A 440 9.29 22.03 23.58
C SER A 440 8.05 22.79 24.04
N LEU A 441 6.85 22.30 23.73
CA LEU A 441 5.59 22.86 24.20
C LEU A 441 5.46 22.74 25.71
N HIS A 442 5.87 21.62 26.32
CA HIS A 442 5.92 21.49 27.77
C HIS A 442 6.76 22.60 28.40
N GLN A 443 7.95 22.85 27.85
CA GLN A 443 8.86 23.89 28.31
C GLN A 443 8.29 25.30 28.10
N LEU A 444 7.60 25.53 26.98
CA LEU A 444 6.90 26.78 26.71
C LEU A 444 5.79 27.06 27.72
N LEU A 445 4.94 26.07 27.99
CA LEU A 445 3.81 26.20 28.91
C LEU A 445 4.26 26.35 30.37
N ALA A 446 5.40 25.75 30.73
CA ALA A 446 6.02 25.91 32.03
C ALA A 446 6.74 27.26 32.22
N SER A 447 7.12 27.93 31.12
CA SER A 447 7.83 29.22 31.17
C SER A 447 6.89 30.38 31.54
N SER A 448 7.27 31.21 32.50
CA SER A 448 6.51 32.43 32.81
C SER A 448 6.68 33.49 31.73
N ARG A 449 5.57 34.12 31.30
CA ARG A 449 5.58 35.27 30.39
C ARG A 449 6.29 36.50 30.98
N SER A 450 6.43 36.58 32.30
CA SER A 450 7.18 37.63 33.00
C SER A 450 8.71 37.46 32.87
N ASN A 451 9.19 36.25 32.61
CA ASN A 451 10.58 35.97 32.28
C ASN A 451 10.69 35.75 30.76
N THR A 452 10.90 36.85 30.02
CA THR A 452 10.63 36.89 28.59
C THR A 452 11.62 36.10 27.73
N ALA A 453 12.85 35.86 28.17
CA ALA A 453 13.87 35.25 27.32
C ALA A 453 13.65 33.73 27.10
N PRO A 454 13.45 32.89 28.15
CA PRO A 454 13.13 31.47 27.96
C PRO A 454 11.80 31.24 27.23
N TRP A 455 10.78 32.04 27.55
CA TRP A 455 9.47 31.94 26.90
C TRP A 455 9.55 32.22 25.39
N ARG A 456 10.25 33.28 24.97
CA ARG A 456 10.44 33.60 23.53
C ARG A 456 11.21 32.52 22.80
N ARG A 457 12.23 31.93 23.43
CA ARG A 457 13.02 30.83 22.86
C ARG A 457 12.12 29.62 22.57
N TRP A 458 11.36 29.17 23.56
CA TRP A 458 10.50 28.00 23.36
C TRP A 458 9.35 28.30 22.40
N MET A 459 8.81 29.52 22.40
CA MET A 459 7.82 29.95 21.41
C MET A 459 8.36 29.80 19.99
N LEU A 460 9.58 30.26 19.74
CA LEU A 460 10.24 30.13 18.43
C LEU A 460 10.44 28.67 18.03
N VAL A 461 11.07 27.87 18.90
CA VAL A 461 11.38 26.46 18.61
C VAL A 461 10.11 25.65 18.37
N THR A 462 9.10 25.79 19.24
CA THR A 462 7.83 25.10 19.08
C THR A 462 7.11 25.52 17.81
N THR A 463 7.16 26.80 17.41
CA THR A 463 6.57 27.28 16.14
C THR A 463 7.28 26.72 14.91
N LEU A 464 8.61 26.68 14.90
CA LEU A 464 9.36 26.08 13.80
C LEU A 464 9.10 24.57 13.68
N LEU A 465 8.99 23.86 14.81
CA LEU A 465 8.62 22.45 14.80
C LEU A 465 7.19 22.25 14.30
N THR A 466 6.23 23.09 14.69
CA THR A 466 4.86 23.03 14.16
C THR A 466 4.82 23.29 12.66
N LEU A 467 5.61 24.23 12.14
CA LEU A 467 5.74 24.44 10.69
C LEU A 467 6.32 23.21 10.00
N ALA A 468 7.38 22.62 10.54
CA ALA A 468 8.00 21.42 9.98
C ALA A 468 6.99 20.26 9.94
N ILE A 469 6.24 20.03 11.03
CA ILE A 469 5.19 19.02 11.10
C ILE A 469 4.11 19.28 10.03
N ALA A 470 3.60 20.51 9.95
CA ALA A 470 2.53 20.88 9.01
C ALA A 470 2.94 20.66 7.54
N MET A 471 4.19 20.98 7.20
CA MET A 471 4.72 20.79 5.84
C MET A 471 5.22 19.36 5.57
N SER A 472 5.32 18.49 6.60
CA SER A 472 5.67 17.07 6.46
C SER A 472 4.45 16.19 6.25
N HIS A 473 3.42 16.31 7.10
CA HIS A 473 2.25 15.45 7.02
C HIS A 473 1.05 15.98 7.82
N GLY A 474 -0.14 15.96 7.23
CA GLY A 474 -1.37 16.48 7.82
C GLY A 474 -1.82 15.72 9.07
N THR A 475 -1.70 14.38 9.08
CA THR A 475 -2.06 13.58 10.27
C THR A 475 -1.17 13.90 11.46
N ALA A 476 0.14 14.07 11.24
CA ALA A 476 1.09 14.47 12.27
C ALA A 476 0.75 15.87 12.84
N TRP A 477 0.29 16.78 11.97
CA TRP A 477 -0.12 18.12 12.39
C TRP A 477 -1.38 18.09 13.26
N LEU A 478 -2.36 17.25 12.91
CA LEU A 478 -3.53 17.00 13.77
C LEU A 478 -3.12 16.38 15.12
N MET A 479 -2.18 15.43 15.13
CA MET A 479 -1.66 14.85 16.38
C MET A 479 -0.98 15.91 17.25
N ALA A 480 -0.18 16.79 16.66
CA ALA A 480 0.46 17.90 17.37
C ALA A 480 -0.59 18.89 17.92
N LEU A 481 -1.62 19.23 17.16
CA LEU A 481 -2.68 20.13 17.59
C LEU A 481 -3.47 19.55 18.77
N VAL A 482 -4.03 18.35 18.60
CA VAL A 482 -4.83 17.69 19.64
C VAL A 482 -3.98 17.44 20.88
N GLY A 483 -2.76 16.92 20.71
CA GLY A 483 -1.86 16.68 21.82
C GLY A 483 -1.45 17.95 22.57
N GLY A 484 -1.19 19.03 21.83
CA GLY A 484 -0.90 20.34 22.40
C GLY A 484 -2.08 20.94 23.17
N LEU A 485 -3.30 20.86 22.62
CA LEU A 485 -4.52 21.33 23.30
C LEU A 485 -4.78 20.56 24.60
N MET A 486 -4.54 19.26 24.63
CA MET A 486 -4.65 18.46 25.85
C MET A 486 -3.63 18.86 26.91
N MET A 487 -2.36 19.05 26.52
CA MET A 487 -1.32 19.52 27.43
C MET A 487 -1.61 20.93 27.96
N ALA A 488 -2.16 21.80 27.11
CA ALA A 488 -2.63 23.13 27.49
C ALA A 488 -3.81 23.08 28.48
N GLY A 489 -4.79 22.20 28.25
CA GLY A 489 -5.93 21.98 29.14
C GLY A 489 -5.54 21.51 30.54
N SER A 490 -4.39 20.86 30.68
CA SER A 490 -3.84 20.41 31.97
C SER A 490 -3.13 21.51 32.78
N GLN A 491 -2.93 22.70 32.21
CA GLN A 491 -2.25 23.81 32.87
C GLN A 491 -3.11 24.48 33.94
N LYS A 492 -2.45 25.17 34.89
CA LYS A 492 -3.15 25.99 35.91
C LYS A 492 -4.10 27.02 35.30
N ASN A 493 -3.76 27.55 34.12
CA ASN A 493 -4.62 28.45 33.35
C ASN A 493 -4.81 27.87 31.93
N PRO A 494 -5.82 27.02 31.72
CA PRO A 494 -6.00 26.29 30.47
C PRO A 494 -6.31 27.22 29.30
N ALA A 495 -7.07 28.30 29.51
CA ALA A 495 -7.40 29.28 28.47
C ALA A 495 -6.14 29.92 27.87
N LYS A 496 -5.17 30.31 28.70
CA LYS A 496 -3.88 30.85 28.24
C LYS A 496 -3.03 29.81 27.52
N GLY A 497 -3.05 28.56 28.00
CA GLY A 497 -2.37 27.45 27.34
C GLY A 497 -2.94 27.20 25.93
N VAL A 498 -4.27 27.12 25.82
CA VAL A 498 -4.98 26.89 24.56
C VAL A 498 -4.70 28.03 23.58
N ALA A 499 -4.80 29.29 24.04
CA ALA A 499 -4.46 30.44 23.21
C ALA A 499 -3.01 30.39 22.70
N THR A 500 -2.06 29.91 23.52
CA THR A 500 -0.66 29.74 23.12
C THR A 500 -0.52 28.68 22.03
N VAL A 501 -1.14 27.50 22.20
CA VAL A 501 -1.13 26.42 21.20
C VAL A 501 -1.74 26.90 19.88
N LEU A 502 -2.91 27.55 19.92
CA LEU A 502 -3.57 28.09 18.73
C LEU A 502 -2.72 29.17 18.04
N THR A 503 -2.05 30.04 18.81
CA THR A 503 -1.15 31.05 18.25
C THR A 503 0.01 30.42 17.49
N ILE A 504 0.61 29.36 18.03
CA ILE A 504 1.72 28.66 17.37
C ILE A 504 1.26 28.00 16.06
N HIS A 505 0.10 27.33 16.08
CA HIS A 505 -0.45 26.68 14.89
C HIS A 505 -0.85 27.70 13.83
N LEU A 506 -1.43 28.84 14.23
CA LEU A 506 -1.75 29.93 13.32
C LEU A 506 -0.47 30.53 12.71
N ALA A 507 0.57 30.76 13.50
CA ALA A 507 1.84 31.27 12.98
C ALA A 507 2.48 30.29 11.98
N ALA A 508 2.48 28.98 12.28
CA ALA A 508 2.94 27.95 11.37
C ALA A 508 2.10 27.91 10.07
N ALA A 509 0.77 27.99 10.18
CA ALA A 509 -0.14 28.05 9.03
C ALA A 509 0.11 29.28 8.14
N MET A 510 0.36 30.45 8.75
CA MET A 510 0.72 31.66 8.02
C MET A 510 2.05 31.48 7.27
N MET A 511 3.08 30.92 7.93
CA MET A 511 4.37 30.65 7.28
C MET A 511 4.24 29.66 6.12
N ALA A 512 3.39 28.64 6.25
CA ALA A 512 3.06 27.70 5.19
C ALA A 512 2.08 28.25 4.13
N GLY A 513 1.65 29.52 4.24
CA GLY A 513 0.57 30.11 3.45
C GLY A 513 0.69 29.97 1.94
N ILE A 514 1.91 30.05 1.40
CA ILE A 514 2.20 29.86 -0.04
C ILE A 514 1.73 28.50 -0.58
N TRP A 515 1.75 27.46 0.26
CA TRP A 515 1.28 26.11 -0.07
C TRP A 515 -0.12 25.83 0.50
N LEU A 516 -0.35 26.24 1.75
CA LEU A 516 -1.57 25.92 2.49
C LEU A 516 -2.82 26.61 1.91
N LEU A 517 -2.71 27.84 1.39
CA LEU A 517 -3.87 28.50 0.80
C LEU A 517 -4.35 27.83 -0.49
N PRO A 518 -3.48 27.53 -1.48
CA PRO A 518 -3.86 26.67 -2.61
C PRO A 518 -4.53 25.37 -2.15
N PHE A 519 -3.88 24.61 -1.25
CA PHE A 519 -4.40 23.36 -0.69
C PHE A 519 -5.85 23.50 -0.16
N LEU A 520 -6.11 24.52 0.67
CA LEU A 520 -7.43 24.70 1.28
C LEU A 520 -8.48 25.18 0.26
N SER A 521 -8.08 25.99 -0.72
CA SER A 521 -9.00 26.54 -1.73
C SER A 521 -9.49 25.50 -2.75
N THR A 522 -8.73 24.42 -2.95
CA THR A 522 -8.99 23.43 -4.00
C THR A 522 -9.43 22.07 -3.47
N GLY A 523 -9.80 21.97 -2.19
CA GLY A 523 -10.16 20.69 -1.56
C GLY A 523 -11.32 19.96 -2.25
N ALA A 524 -12.19 20.67 -2.97
CA ALA A 524 -13.28 20.08 -3.77
C ALA A 524 -12.79 19.26 -4.97
N TRP A 525 -11.54 19.45 -5.39
CA TRP A 525 -10.88 18.74 -6.50
C TRP A 525 -10.04 17.55 -6.02
N THR A 526 -10.34 17.02 -4.83
CA THR A 526 -9.71 15.81 -4.28
C THR A 526 -10.74 14.69 -4.13
N ILE A 527 -10.25 13.46 -4.08
CA ILE A 527 -11.04 12.26 -3.82
C ILE A 527 -10.81 11.84 -2.37
N PRO A 528 -11.85 11.85 -1.51
CA PRO A 528 -11.68 11.44 -0.12
C PRO A 528 -11.25 9.97 -0.01
N ASN A 529 -10.28 9.70 0.87
CA ASN A 529 -9.86 8.35 1.23
C ASN A 529 -10.58 7.93 2.52
N ASP A 530 -11.88 7.64 2.42
CA ASP A 530 -12.72 7.23 3.54
C ASP A 530 -12.93 5.71 3.63
N GLY A 531 -11.98 4.92 3.13
CA GLY A 531 -11.92 3.48 3.40
C GLY A 531 -11.79 3.22 4.91
N ALA A 532 -12.52 2.23 5.42
CA ALA A 532 -12.36 1.73 6.78
C ALA A 532 -11.61 0.40 6.71
N SER A 533 -10.51 0.28 7.44
CA SER A 533 -9.72 -0.96 7.42
C SER A 533 -10.20 -1.93 8.51
N PRO A 534 -10.27 -3.24 8.23
CA PRO A 534 -10.54 -4.22 9.27
C PRO A 534 -9.35 -4.29 10.23
N ILE A 535 -9.52 -3.80 11.46
CA ILE A 535 -8.50 -3.86 12.50
C ILE A 535 -8.71 -5.13 13.33
N VAL A 536 -7.72 -6.03 13.35
CA VAL A 536 -7.72 -7.19 14.25
C VAL A 536 -6.95 -6.85 15.52
N LEU A 537 -7.34 -7.44 16.66
CA LEU A 537 -6.72 -7.16 17.96
C LEU A 537 -5.20 -7.41 17.96
N HIS A 538 -4.74 -8.42 17.21
CA HIS A 538 -3.32 -8.73 17.07
C HIS A 538 -2.55 -7.58 16.40
N ASP A 539 -3.13 -6.91 15.41
CA ASP A 539 -2.49 -5.82 14.66
C ASP A 539 -2.33 -4.55 15.49
N LEU A 540 -3.14 -4.41 16.55
CA LEU A 540 -3.08 -3.31 17.51
C LEU A 540 -1.86 -3.41 18.44
N TRP A 541 -1.37 -4.61 18.75
CA TRP A 541 -0.24 -4.80 19.67
C TRP A 541 0.74 -5.90 19.21
N PRO A 542 1.59 -5.60 18.22
CA PRO A 542 2.54 -6.54 17.64
C PRO A 542 3.63 -7.01 18.62
N GLU A 543 4.24 -8.16 18.29
CA GLU A 543 5.26 -8.83 19.12
C GLU A 543 6.44 -7.94 19.52
N SER A 544 6.87 -7.05 18.61
CA SER A 544 7.98 -6.12 18.86
C SER A 544 7.70 -5.15 20.02
N LEU A 545 6.41 -4.95 20.37
CA LEU A 545 5.94 -4.03 21.41
C LEU A 545 5.54 -4.71 22.72
N TRP A 546 5.47 -6.05 22.77
CA TRP A 546 5.04 -6.80 23.96
C TRP A 546 5.74 -6.37 25.27
N PRO A 547 7.08 -6.14 25.31
CA PRO A 547 7.78 -5.74 26.54
C PRO A 547 7.26 -4.45 27.17
N PHE A 548 6.69 -3.55 26.38
CA PHE A 548 6.22 -2.23 26.85
C PHE A 548 4.77 -2.24 27.31
N GLY A 549 3.96 -3.21 26.87
CA GLY A 549 2.57 -3.37 27.32
C GLY A 549 2.46 -3.80 28.78
N LEU A 550 3.32 -4.74 29.20
CA LEU A 550 3.39 -5.23 30.59
C LEU A 550 3.89 -4.16 31.57
N ALA A 551 4.75 -3.25 31.11
CA ALA A 551 5.31 -2.18 31.93
C ALA A 551 4.26 -1.16 32.41
N VAL A 552 3.17 -0.98 31.66
CA VAL A 552 2.05 -0.09 32.03
C VAL A 552 1.33 -0.57 33.30
N LEU A 553 1.39 -1.87 33.60
CA LEU A 553 0.79 -2.46 34.81
C LEU A 553 1.53 -2.09 36.10
N PHE A 554 2.80 -1.67 36.01
CA PHE A 554 3.61 -1.24 37.16
C PHE A 554 3.43 0.26 37.39
N PHE A 555 2.28 0.64 37.96
CA PHE A 555 1.84 2.02 38.13
C PHE A 555 2.72 2.83 39.10
N ARG A 556 3.43 3.83 38.56
CA ARG A 556 3.69 5.12 39.24
C ARG A 556 3.52 6.26 38.25
N LEU A 557 2.71 7.26 38.60
CA LEU A 557 2.55 8.47 37.80
C LEU A 557 3.84 9.29 37.85
N ILE A 558 4.38 9.65 36.69
CA ILE A 558 5.59 10.48 36.57
C ILE A 558 5.22 11.84 35.97
N PRO A 559 5.97 12.92 36.26
CA PRO A 559 5.79 14.19 35.56
C PRO A 559 5.97 14.01 34.04
N GLY A 560 5.13 14.69 33.24
CA GLY A 560 5.23 14.67 31.78
C GLY A 560 4.54 13.51 31.06
N LEU A 561 3.80 12.62 31.77
CA LEU A 561 3.00 11.56 31.13
C LEU A 561 1.92 12.07 30.16
N SER A 562 1.55 13.34 30.28
CA SER A 562 0.58 13.98 29.38
C SER A 562 1.00 13.91 27.92
N ALA A 563 2.30 13.92 27.60
CA ALA A 563 2.78 13.86 26.23
C ALA A 563 2.49 12.51 25.55
N PRO A 564 3.00 11.36 26.02
CA PRO A 564 2.67 10.07 25.41
C PRO A 564 1.18 9.72 25.55
N LEU A 565 0.51 10.10 26.64
CA LEU A 565 -0.94 9.91 26.78
C LEU A 565 -1.72 10.70 25.73
N SER A 566 -1.26 11.90 25.37
CA SER A 566 -1.90 12.69 24.34
C SER A 566 -1.76 12.06 22.95
N LEU A 567 -0.65 11.37 22.65
CA LEU A 567 -0.50 10.60 21.41
C LEU A 567 -1.48 9.42 21.35
N ILE A 568 -1.65 8.70 22.46
CA ILE A 568 -2.61 7.59 22.57
C ILE A 568 -4.03 8.09 22.31
N ILE A 569 -4.43 9.16 23.00
CA ILE A 569 -5.79 9.72 22.92
C ILE A 569 -6.04 10.34 21.54
N ALA A 570 -5.08 11.10 21.00
CA ALA A 570 -5.20 11.67 19.66
C ALA A 570 -5.24 10.59 18.58
N GLY A 571 -4.41 9.54 18.69
CA GLY A 571 -4.42 8.41 17.75
C GLY A 571 -5.75 7.67 17.75
N ILE A 572 -6.26 7.28 18.92
CA ILE A 572 -7.57 6.60 19.04
C ILE A 572 -8.72 7.52 18.54
N THR A 573 -8.70 8.81 18.90
CA THR A 573 -9.70 9.79 18.41
C THR A 573 -9.65 9.85 16.89
N GLY A 574 -8.44 9.97 16.33
CA GLY A 574 -8.20 10.05 14.90
C GLY A 574 -8.73 8.84 14.16
N THR A 575 -8.45 7.63 14.64
CA THR A 575 -8.96 6.39 14.03
C THR A 575 -10.49 6.36 13.97
N VAL A 576 -11.19 6.83 15.00
CA VAL A 576 -12.67 6.86 15.02
C VAL A 576 -13.23 7.95 14.10
N LEU A 577 -12.61 9.13 14.06
CA LEU A 577 -13.14 10.29 13.31
C LEU A 577 -12.68 10.35 11.85
N ALA A 578 -11.57 9.70 11.49
CA ALA A 578 -10.96 9.81 10.18
C ALA A 578 -11.91 9.47 9.02
N PRO A 579 -12.72 8.39 9.05
CA PRO A 579 -13.66 8.09 7.97
C PRO A 579 -14.70 9.20 7.76
N TRP A 580 -15.11 9.88 8.84
CA TRP A 580 -16.06 11.00 8.77
C TRP A 580 -15.44 12.21 8.08
N MET A 581 -14.15 12.45 8.32
CA MET A 581 -13.36 13.53 7.74
C MET A 581 -12.85 13.25 6.32
N GLY A 582 -13.05 12.05 5.77
CA GLY A 582 -12.50 11.69 4.46
C GLY A 582 -11.03 11.25 4.48
N LEU A 583 -10.54 10.82 5.64
CA LEU A 583 -9.17 10.40 5.87
C LEU A 583 -9.08 8.90 6.20
N ALA A 584 -7.96 8.28 5.86
CA ALA A 584 -7.67 6.89 6.18
C ALA A 584 -7.48 6.72 7.70
N ASP A 585 -8.28 5.83 8.30
CA ASP A 585 -8.30 5.53 9.74
C ASP A 585 -7.00 4.91 10.26
N ILE A 586 -6.39 4.04 9.47
CA ILE A 586 -5.13 3.34 9.79
C ILE A 586 -3.95 4.28 10.02
N ARG A 587 -4.00 5.51 9.50
CA ARG A 587 -2.91 6.50 9.63
C ARG A 587 -2.74 7.04 11.06
N PHE A 588 -3.74 6.83 11.92
CA PHE A 588 -3.76 7.34 13.29
C PHE A 588 -3.38 6.27 14.34
N ILE A 589 -3.57 4.99 14.02
CA ILE A 589 -3.28 3.87 14.94
C ILE A 589 -1.79 3.83 15.34
N PRO A 590 -0.81 4.04 14.44
CA PRO A 590 0.60 3.94 14.81
C PRO A 590 1.03 4.97 15.86
N TYR A 591 0.41 6.16 15.89
CA TYR A 591 0.65 7.14 16.95
C TYR A 591 0.20 6.63 18.33
N ALA A 592 -0.90 5.87 18.39
CA ALA A 592 -1.35 5.25 19.62
C ALA A 592 -0.42 4.10 20.05
N GLN A 593 -0.05 3.22 19.12
CA GLN A 593 0.90 2.11 19.38
C GLN A 593 2.22 2.63 19.93
N TRP A 594 2.79 3.61 19.24
CA TRP A 594 4.02 4.26 19.65
C TRP A 594 3.87 5.00 20.97
N GLY A 595 2.76 5.72 21.19
CA GLY A 595 2.47 6.39 22.45
C GLY A 595 2.44 5.43 23.65
N VAL A 596 1.81 4.26 23.51
CA VAL A 596 1.82 3.21 24.55
C VAL A 596 3.24 2.67 24.78
N ALA A 597 4.01 2.41 23.72
CA ALA A 597 5.37 1.89 23.84
C ALA A 597 6.30 2.87 24.57
N VAL A 598 6.22 4.16 24.22
CA VAL A 598 6.95 5.25 24.88
C VAL A 598 6.53 5.39 26.34
N LEU A 599 5.23 5.33 26.62
CA LEU A 599 4.69 5.38 27.97
C LEU A 599 5.22 4.23 28.84
N GLY A 600 5.12 2.99 28.35
CA GLY A 600 5.59 1.80 29.05
C GLY A 600 7.09 1.85 29.33
N GLY A 601 7.89 2.26 28.34
CA GLY A 601 9.34 2.46 28.49
C GLY A 601 9.69 3.52 29.53
N ALA A 602 9.04 4.69 29.47
CA ALA A 602 9.28 5.78 30.42
C ALA A 602 8.90 5.39 31.86
N MET A 603 7.81 4.64 32.04
CA MET A 603 7.37 4.13 33.34
C MET A 603 8.35 3.10 33.90
N ALA A 604 8.76 2.11 33.10
CA ALA A 604 9.75 1.10 33.50
C ALA A 604 11.09 1.75 33.91
N GLY A 605 11.58 2.69 33.11
CA GLY A 605 12.84 3.37 33.42
C GLY A 605 12.75 4.27 34.64
N THR A 606 11.59 4.90 34.89
CA THR A 606 11.38 5.66 36.12
C THR A 606 11.34 4.73 37.33
N TRP A 607 10.62 3.61 37.22
CA TRP A 607 10.59 2.58 38.26
C TRP A 607 12.01 2.12 38.62
N LEU A 608 12.83 1.77 37.63
CA LEU A 608 14.24 1.40 37.83
C LEU A 608 15.02 2.50 38.56
N SER A 609 14.89 3.75 38.10
CA SER A 609 15.60 4.89 38.69
C SER A 609 15.22 5.16 40.15
N THR A 610 13.99 4.82 40.55
CA THR A 610 13.53 4.97 41.94
C THR A 610 13.90 3.80 42.85
N HIS A 611 14.14 2.60 42.30
CA HIS A 611 14.40 1.39 43.09
C HIS A 611 15.87 0.93 43.05
N SER A 612 16.70 1.45 42.14
CA SER A 612 18.10 1.04 42.02
C SER A 612 19.02 2.20 41.64
N ARG A 613 20.13 2.34 42.39
CA ARG A 613 21.24 3.25 42.04
C ARG A 613 21.99 2.81 40.77
N ARG A 614 21.80 1.57 40.31
CA ARG A 614 22.38 1.01 39.07
C ARG A 614 21.38 1.01 37.91
N SER A 615 20.32 1.82 38.01
CA SER A 615 19.21 1.87 37.04
C SER A 615 19.66 2.09 35.59
N LEU A 616 20.67 2.93 35.36
CA LEU A 616 21.22 3.18 34.03
C LEU A 616 21.88 1.93 33.43
N GLY A 617 22.71 1.23 34.21
CA GLY A 617 23.32 -0.03 33.79
C GLY A 617 22.30 -1.15 33.57
N LEU A 618 21.27 -1.23 34.41
CA LEU A 618 20.13 -2.15 34.21
C LEU A 618 19.35 -1.81 32.93
N SER A 619 19.16 -0.53 32.64
CA SER A 619 18.50 -0.08 31.41
C SER A 619 19.31 -0.50 30.18
N LEU A 620 20.65 -0.36 30.22
CA LEU A 620 21.54 -0.85 29.15
C LEU A 620 21.50 -2.37 29.00
N GLY A 621 21.41 -3.12 30.10
CA GLY A 621 21.20 -4.57 30.06
C GLY A 621 19.89 -4.94 29.38
N ILE A 622 18.79 -4.27 29.75
CA ILE A 622 17.48 -4.44 29.10
C ILE A 622 17.56 -4.10 27.61
N LEU A 623 18.21 -2.99 27.25
CA LEU A 623 18.43 -2.58 25.87
C LEU A 623 19.16 -3.65 25.06
N ALA A 624 20.22 -4.26 25.61
CA ALA A 624 20.95 -5.32 24.93
C ALA A 624 20.06 -6.56 24.67
N VAL A 625 19.21 -6.93 25.64
CA VAL A 625 18.24 -8.03 25.48
C VAL A 625 17.20 -7.68 24.42
N LEU A 626 16.64 -6.47 24.45
CA LEU A 626 15.65 -6.01 23.47
C LEU A 626 16.24 -5.94 22.06
N ILE A 627 17.46 -5.44 21.90
CA ILE A 627 18.16 -5.42 20.61
C ILE A 627 18.37 -6.85 20.10
N SER A 628 18.76 -7.77 20.99
CA SER A 628 18.92 -9.19 20.63
C SER A 628 17.58 -9.79 20.19
N TRP A 629 16.49 -9.46 20.89
CA TRP A 629 15.13 -9.87 20.54
C TRP A 629 14.71 -9.30 19.18
N TRP A 630 14.80 -7.99 18.96
CA TRP A 630 14.39 -7.37 17.69
C TRP A 630 15.26 -7.79 16.51
N SER A 631 16.51 -8.18 16.75
CA SER A 631 17.39 -8.73 15.71
C SER A 631 16.79 -9.95 15.01
N THR A 632 15.95 -10.74 15.71
CA THR A 632 15.25 -11.90 15.10
C THR A 632 14.11 -11.50 14.18
N GLN A 633 13.63 -10.25 14.27
CA GLN A 633 12.51 -9.71 13.49
C GLN A 633 12.97 -8.82 12.30
N MET A 634 14.29 -8.61 12.13
CA MET A 634 14.84 -7.71 11.11
C MET A 634 14.81 -8.24 9.67
N THR A 635 14.55 -9.53 9.44
CA THR A 635 14.72 -10.17 8.13
C THR A 635 13.92 -9.48 7.02
N GLN A 636 12.63 -9.22 7.25
CA GLN A 636 11.76 -8.57 6.25
C GLN A 636 12.22 -7.14 5.94
N ILE A 637 12.57 -6.36 6.97
CA ILE A 637 13.09 -5.00 6.82
C ILE A 637 14.39 -5.00 6.02
N THR A 638 15.27 -5.98 6.26
CA THR A 638 16.54 -6.13 5.55
C THR A 638 16.32 -6.37 4.07
N VAL A 639 15.47 -7.35 3.74
CA VAL A 639 15.15 -7.72 2.36
C VAL A 639 14.53 -6.55 1.61
N TRP A 640 13.56 -5.86 2.24
CA TRP A 640 12.92 -4.69 1.65
C TRP A 640 13.90 -3.53 1.47
N SER A 641 14.77 -3.27 2.44
CA SER A 641 15.77 -2.21 2.31
C SER A 641 16.75 -2.51 1.18
N GLN A 642 17.22 -3.76 1.05
CA GLN A 642 18.08 -4.19 -0.05
C GLN A 642 17.38 -4.02 -1.40
N TRP A 643 16.14 -4.49 -1.50
CA TRP A 643 15.36 -4.37 -2.72
C TRP A 643 15.13 -2.91 -3.12
N ASN A 644 14.60 -2.11 -2.21
CA ASN A 644 14.17 -0.74 -2.51
C ASN A 644 15.36 0.18 -2.78
N MET A 645 16.43 0.05 -1.99
CA MET A 645 17.56 0.97 -2.04
C MET A 645 18.56 0.62 -3.14
N ALA A 646 18.59 -0.61 -3.65
CA ALA A 646 19.42 -0.97 -4.81
C ALA A 646 18.95 -0.21 -6.07
N GLY A 647 17.65 0.06 -6.16
CA GLY A 647 17.06 0.98 -7.14
C GLY A 647 16.80 0.39 -8.52
N TYR A 648 16.18 1.19 -9.39
CA TYR A 648 15.73 0.79 -10.74
C TYR A 648 16.86 0.22 -11.61
N GLN A 649 18.03 0.85 -11.55
CA GLN A 649 19.19 0.52 -12.37
C GLN A 649 19.81 -0.84 -11.99
N SER A 650 19.51 -1.37 -10.81
CA SER A 650 20.01 -2.68 -10.38
C SER A 650 19.04 -3.83 -10.68
N LYS A 651 17.85 -3.54 -11.21
CA LYS A 651 16.81 -4.55 -11.45
C LYS A 651 17.12 -5.34 -12.71
N ALA A 652 16.72 -6.61 -12.73
CA ALA A 652 17.00 -7.51 -13.85
C ALA A 652 16.42 -6.98 -15.17
N LEU A 653 15.19 -6.41 -15.12
CA LEU A 653 14.53 -5.81 -16.28
C LEU A 653 14.88 -4.33 -16.50
N SER A 654 15.93 -3.80 -15.87
CA SER A 654 16.31 -2.39 -16.07
C SER A 654 16.59 -2.03 -17.54
N PRO A 655 17.33 -2.85 -18.31
CA PRO A 655 17.58 -2.57 -19.73
C PRO A 655 16.29 -2.54 -20.54
N GLU A 656 15.41 -3.52 -20.37
CA GLU A 656 14.12 -3.61 -21.07
C GLU A 656 13.19 -2.48 -20.68
N TYR A 657 13.17 -2.08 -19.40
CA TYR A 657 12.36 -0.97 -18.93
C TYR A 657 12.82 0.38 -19.50
N GLN A 658 14.14 0.62 -19.55
CA GLN A 658 14.69 1.81 -20.20
C GLN A 658 14.42 1.80 -21.71
N GLN A 659 14.60 0.66 -22.37
CA GLN A 659 14.27 0.49 -23.79
C GLN A 659 12.78 0.74 -24.06
N LEU A 660 11.90 0.27 -23.18
CA LEU A 660 10.47 0.52 -23.24
C LEU A 660 10.18 2.01 -23.12
N ALA A 661 10.73 2.70 -22.12
CA ALA A 661 10.56 4.15 -21.97
C ALA A 661 11.00 4.92 -23.22
N HIS A 662 12.17 4.59 -23.79
CA HIS A 662 12.65 5.20 -25.02
C HIS A 662 11.77 4.90 -26.24
N THR A 663 11.24 3.69 -26.35
CA THR A 663 10.32 3.31 -27.46
C THR A 663 9.00 4.07 -27.37
N LEU A 664 8.57 4.41 -26.15
CA LEU A 664 7.36 5.17 -25.87
C LEU A 664 7.60 6.69 -25.84
N ALA A 665 8.81 7.16 -26.14
CA ALA A 665 9.16 8.58 -26.11
C ALA A 665 8.30 9.38 -27.09
N ASN A 666 7.55 10.35 -26.58
CA ASN A 666 6.68 11.22 -27.35
C ASN A 666 6.53 12.59 -26.66
N PRO A 667 6.22 13.67 -27.40
CA PRO A 667 5.95 14.97 -26.79
C PRO A 667 4.67 14.95 -25.95
N LEU A 668 4.51 15.92 -25.05
CA LEU A 668 3.33 16.03 -24.16
C LEU A 668 1.99 16.13 -24.91
N SER A 669 2.02 16.59 -26.17
CA SER A 669 0.84 16.73 -27.02
C SER A 669 0.43 15.45 -27.75
N ALA A 670 1.24 14.39 -27.68
CA ALA A 670 0.98 13.13 -28.37
C ALA A 670 -0.05 12.26 -27.63
N PRO A 671 -0.62 11.23 -28.30
CA PRO A 671 -1.45 10.24 -27.63
C PRO A 671 -0.72 9.56 -26.48
N ARG A 672 -1.50 9.19 -25.46
CA ARG A 672 -1.00 8.62 -24.22
C ARG A 672 -0.77 7.11 -24.34
N VAL A 673 0.02 6.62 -23.39
CA VAL A 673 0.23 5.19 -23.14
C VAL A 673 -0.57 4.77 -21.92
N VAL A 674 -1.09 3.55 -21.94
CA VAL A 674 -1.62 2.86 -20.76
C VAL A 674 -0.92 1.52 -20.62
N VAL A 675 -0.59 1.14 -19.40
CA VAL A 675 0.24 -0.03 -19.10
C VAL A 675 -0.54 -0.99 -18.23
N GLU A 676 -0.65 -2.27 -18.62
CA GLU A 676 -1.28 -3.29 -17.79
C GLU A 676 -0.69 -3.32 -16.37
N HIS A 677 -1.57 -3.15 -15.38
CA HIS A 677 -1.21 -3.43 -14.00
C HIS A 677 -1.07 -4.95 -13.80
N HIS A 678 0.09 -5.37 -13.31
CA HIS A 678 0.39 -6.78 -13.09
C HIS A 678 1.32 -6.96 -11.88
N PRO A 679 1.10 -7.96 -11.00
CA PRO A 679 2.00 -8.25 -9.88
C PRO A 679 3.46 -8.46 -10.29
N PHE A 680 3.68 -9.09 -11.45
CA PHE A 680 5.04 -9.27 -11.99
C PHE A 680 5.75 -7.98 -12.39
N ASN A 681 5.09 -6.82 -12.49
CA ASN A 681 5.80 -5.55 -12.67
C ASN A 681 6.76 -5.28 -11.50
N ASP A 682 6.60 -5.97 -10.35
CA ASP A 682 7.58 -5.96 -9.28
C ASP A 682 9.01 -6.28 -9.76
N ASP A 683 9.22 -7.10 -10.78
CA ASP A 683 10.56 -7.40 -11.31
C ASP A 683 11.29 -6.20 -11.96
N VAL A 684 10.55 -5.12 -12.26
CA VAL A 684 11.07 -3.79 -12.64
C VAL A 684 11.45 -2.94 -11.41
N GLY A 685 11.00 -3.34 -10.23
CA GLY A 685 11.35 -2.75 -8.93
C GLY A 685 10.15 -2.50 -8.01
N SER A 686 8.93 -2.47 -8.54
CA SER A 686 7.67 -2.35 -7.81
C SER A 686 6.50 -2.64 -8.75
N THR A 687 5.38 -3.14 -8.24
CA THR A 687 4.14 -3.23 -9.02
C THR A 687 3.71 -1.86 -9.59
N ARG A 688 4.08 -0.77 -8.91
CA ARG A 688 3.82 0.62 -9.31
C ARG A 688 4.91 1.23 -10.19
N ALA A 689 5.96 0.48 -10.53
CA ALA A 689 7.12 1.01 -11.23
C ALA A 689 6.78 1.69 -12.56
N MET A 690 5.71 1.26 -13.23
CA MET A 690 5.27 1.80 -14.52
C MET A 690 4.76 3.25 -14.44
N GLU A 691 4.34 3.71 -13.25
CA GLU A 691 3.94 5.11 -13.00
C GLU A 691 5.10 6.11 -13.18
N ALA A 692 6.35 5.64 -13.07
CA ALA A 692 7.55 6.44 -13.21
C ALA A 692 8.17 6.40 -14.62
N LEU A 693 7.52 5.79 -15.62
CA LEU A 693 8.04 5.73 -17.00
C LEU A 693 8.47 7.11 -17.55
N PRO A 694 7.75 8.23 -17.30
CA PRO A 694 8.18 9.55 -17.76
C PRO A 694 9.54 10.00 -17.22
N LEU A 695 9.94 9.54 -16.02
CA LEU A 695 11.28 9.79 -15.46
C LEU A 695 12.40 9.27 -16.36
N PHE A 696 12.13 8.20 -17.12
CA PHE A 696 13.08 7.54 -18.01
C PHE A 696 12.89 7.93 -19.49
N GLY A 697 12.10 8.99 -19.76
CA GLY A 697 11.97 9.59 -21.08
C GLY A 697 10.83 9.06 -21.95
N SER A 698 9.85 8.37 -21.37
CA SER A 698 8.60 8.06 -22.09
C SER A 698 7.77 9.32 -22.35
N GLY A 699 6.84 9.22 -23.29
CA GLY A 699 5.73 10.18 -23.38
C GLY A 699 4.73 10.04 -22.22
N PRO A 700 3.60 10.78 -22.27
CA PRO A 700 2.58 10.75 -21.23
C PRO A 700 1.96 9.36 -21.05
N VAL A 701 1.82 8.95 -19.80
CA VAL A 701 1.16 7.71 -19.37
C VAL A 701 -0.14 8.05 -18.62
N LEU A 702 -1.05 7.08 -18.45
CA LEU A 702 -2.27 7.31 -17.67
C LEU A 702 -2.04 7.11 -16.17
N GLU A 703 -1.14 6.22 -15.79
CA GLU A 703 -0.90 5.80 -14.42
C GLU A 703 -0.13 6.87 -13.62
N GLY A 704 -0.35 6.93 -12.31
CA GLY A 704 0.37 7.83 -11.42
C GLY A 704 0.14 7.50 -9.94
N LEU A 705 0.88 8.19 -9.07
CA LEU A 705 0.88 7.92 -7.63
C LEU A 705 -0.26 8.60 -6.89
N TYR A 706 -0.40 9.91 -7.07
CA TYR A 706 -1.29 10.78 -6.28
C TYR A 706 -2.74 10.76 -6.75
N MET A 707 -3.33 9.56 -6.75
CA MET A 707 -4.69 9.30 -7.22
C MET A 707 -5.75 10.14 -6.49
N GLU A 708 -5.61 10.39 -5.19
CA GLU A 708 -6.58 11.22 -4.45
C GLU A 708 -6.53 12.71 -4.85
N ALA A 709 -5.45 13.16 -5.49
CA ALA A 709 -5.30 14.50 -6.02
C ALA A 709 -5.64 14.60 -7.52
N SER A 710 -6.14 13.51 -8.13
CA SER A 710 -6.39 13.39 -9.56
C SER A 710 -7.87 13.08 -9.83
N ILE A 711 -8.60 14.06 -10.37
CA ILE A 711 -10.04 13.91 -10.64
C ILE A 711 -10.34 12.97 -11.83
N THR A 712 -9.35 12.67 -12.67
CA THR A 712 -9.41 11.67 -13.76
C THR A 712 -9.10 10.26 -13.27
N GLY A 713 -8.54 10.12 -12.06
CA GLY A 713 -8.16 8.84 -11.45
C GLY A 713 -9.23 7.75 -11.57
N PRO A 714 -10.51 7.99 -11.19
CA PRO A 714 -11.56 6.99 -11.27
C PRO A 714 -11.70 6.34 -12.66
N PHE A 715 -11.72 7.17 -13.70
CA PHE A 715 -11.89 6.75 -15.09
C PHE A 715 -10.68 5.97 -15.60
N ILE A 716 -9.48 6.38 -15.17
CA ILE A 716 -8.23 5.69 -15.51
C ILE A 716 -8.16 4.32 -14.84
N TYR A 717 -8.60 4.18 -13.59
CA TYR A 717 -8.69 2.87 -12.93
C TYR A 717 -9.74 1.95 -13.58
N GLN A 718 -10.80 2.53 -14.14
CA GLN A 718 -11.74 1.78 -14.99
C GLN A 718 -11.07 1.27 -16.27
N ILE A 719 -10.29 2.09 -16.98
CA ILE A 719 -9.50 1.65 -18.15
C ILE A 719 -8.48 0.58 -17.75
N GLN A 720 -7.78 0.76 -16.62
CA GLN A 720 -6.87 -0.24 -16.07
C GLN A 720 -7.56 -1.59 -15.85
N SER A 721 -8.81 -1.57 -15.39
CA SER A 721 -9.61 -2.76 -15.15
C SER A 721 -10.05 -3.47 -16.42
N GLU A 722 -10.09 -2.75 -17.53
CA GLU A 722 -10.42 -3.26 -18.85
C GLU A 722 -9.21 -3.91 -19.56
N ILE A 723 -8.00 -3.41 -19.30
CA ILE A 723 -6.77 -3.89 -19.95
C ILE A 723 -5.92 -4.84 -19.11
N SER A 724 -6.27 -5.06 -17.84
CA SER A 724 -5.43 -5.83 -16.91
C SER A 724 -6.10 -7.12 -16.45
N ARG A 725 -5.32 -8.22 -16.40
CA ARG A 725 -5.77 -9.46 -15.76
C ARG A 725 -5.89 -9.33 -14.24
N PHE A 726 -5.02 -8.52 -13.64
CA PHE A 726 -4.94 -8.25 -12.20
C PHE A 726 -5.04 -6.76 -11.97
N PRO A 727 -6.23 -6.15 -12.14
CA PRO A 727 -6.34 -4.70 -12.14
C PRO A 727 -6.12 -4.09 -10.76
N SER A 728 -5.59 -2.86 -10.77
CA SER A 728 -5.56 -2.00 -9.58
C SER A 728 -6.86 -1.18 -9.52
N SER A 729 -7.54 -1.19 -8.38
CA SER A 729 -8.74 -0.37 -8.13
C SER A 729 -8.71 0.21 -6.70
N PRO A 730 -7.76 1.11 -6.40
CA PRO A 730 -7.50 1.57 -5.05
C PRO A 730 -8.53 2.61 -4.54
N LEU A 731 -9.35 3.18 -5.43
CA LEU A 731 -10.38 4.16 -5.08
C LEU A 731 -11.70 3.46 -4.71
N VAL A 732 -11.89 3.16 -3.41
CA VAL A 732 -13.07 2.44 -2.88
C VAL A 732 -14.42 3.07 -3.29
N ARG A 733 -14.45 4.39 -3.52
CA ARG A 733 -15.66 5.13 -3.95
C ARG A 733 -16.05 4.87 -5.41
N PHE A 734 -15.13 4.39 -6.23
CA PHE A 734 -15.27 4.20 -7.67
C PHE A 734 -14.78 2.80 -8.06
N PRO A 735 -15.50 1.76 -7.65
CA PRO A 735 -15.10 0.39 -7.93
C PRO A 735 -15.10 0.17 -9.44
N SER A 736 -14.01 -0.38 -9.95
CA SER A 736 -13.81 -0.60 -11.38
C SER A 736 -14.11 -2.04 -11.76
N MET A 737 -14.51 -2.27 -13.02
CA MET A 737 -14.84 -3.60 -13.54
C MET A 737 -14.20 -3.85 -14.90
N GLY A 738 -14.03 -5.12 -15.26
CA GLY A 738 -13.65 -5.49 -16.62
C GLY A 738 -14.73 -5.09 -17.64
N GLY A 739 -14.30 -4.60 -18.79
CA GLY A 739 -15.17 -4.24 -19.92
C GLY A 739 -14.99 -5.17 -21.10
N ASN A 740 -15.92 -5.10 -22.07
CA ASN A 740 -15.73 -5.75 -23.37
C ASN A 740 -14.78 -4.94 -24.25
N LEU A 741 -14.22 -5.56 -25.28
CA LEU A 741 -13.18 -4.95 -26.12
C LEU A 741 -13.64 -3.67 -26.85
N GLN A 742 -14.91 -3.61 -27.28
CA GLN A 742 -15.45 -2.42 -27.94
C GLN A 742 -15.53 -1.23 -26.97
N GLN A 743 -16.00 -1.47 -25.75
CA GLN A 743 -16.06 -0.48 -24.69
C GLN A 743 -14.65 0.02 -24.33
N THR A 744 -13.69 -0.90 -24.18
CA THR A 744 -12.28 -0.55 -23.92
C THR A 744 -11.73 0.38 -24.98
N ILE A 745 -11.94 0.07 -26.26
CA ILE A 745 -11.48 0.94 -27.37
C ILE A 745 -12.14 2.32 -27.32
N ASN A 746 -13.43 2.39 -26.96
CA ASN A 746 -14.12 3.66 -26.82
C ASN A 746 -13.53 4.51 -25.68
N HIS A 747 -13.23 3.90 -24.54
CA HIS A 747 -12.59 4.58 -23.41
C HIS A 747 -11.15 5.02 -23.71
N LEU A 748 -10.36 4.19 -24.41
CA LEU A 748 -9.01 4.56 -24.87
C LEU A 748 -9.07 5.79 -25.79
N ARG A 749 -10.02 5.84 -26.72
CA ARG A 749 -10.25 7.01 -27.58
C ARG A 749 -10.66 8.25 -26.79
N GLU A 750 -11.54 8.10 -25.80
CA GLU A 750 -11.97 9.20 -24.93
C GLU A 750 -10.77 9.82 -24.21
N PHE A 751 -9.84 8.99 -23.71
CA PHE A 751 -8.65 9.42 -22.99
C PHE A 751 -7.46 9.82 -23.87
N TYR A 752 -7.65 9.91 -25.20
CA TYR A 752 -6.58 10.18 -26.16
C TYR A 752 -5.39 9.23 -25.99
N THR A 753 -5.70 7.94 -25.86
CA THR A 753 -4.72 6.88 -25.63
C THR A 753 -4.73 5.93 -26.82
N ASP A 754 -3.58 5.75 -27.47
CA ASP A 754 -3.45 4.84 -28.60
C ASP A 754 -2.53 3.65 -28.34
N THR A 755 -1.74 3.68 -27.27
CA THR A 755 -0.72 2.66 -27.03
C THR A 755 -1.04 1.92 -25.74
N ILE A 756 -1.12 0.60 -25.82
CA ILE A 756 -1.27 -0.30 -24.66
C ILE A 756 -0.01 -1.14 -24.51
N VAL A 757 0.47 -1.27 -23.28
CA VAL A 757 1.62 -2.12 -22.93
C VAL A 757 1.11 -3.27 -22.08
N LEU A 758 1.23 -4.50 -22.58
CA LEU A 758 0.64 -5.70 -21.98
C LEU A 758 1.70 -6.64 -21.41
N ARG A 759 1.42 -7.21 -20.25
CA ARG A 759 2.32 -8.08 -19.48
C ARG A 759 1.83 -9.52 -19.38
N SER A 760 0.53 -9.76 -19.22
CA SER A 760 -0.02 -11.12 -19.04
C SER A 760 -0.26 -11.81 -20.39
N PRO A 761 0.04 -13.12 -20.53
CA PRO A 761 -0.24 -13.85 -21.76
C PRO A 761 -1.71 -13.80 -22.19
N GLU A 762 -2.63 -13.77 -21.23
CA GLU A 762 -4.07 -13.71 -21.45
C GLU A 762 -4.48 -12.39 -22.10
N MET A 763 -3.98 -11.27 -21.59
CA MET A 763 -4.29 -9.96 -22.17
C MET A 763 -3.55 -9.74 -23.48
N GLN A 764 -2.30 -10.19 -23.59
CA GLN A 764 -1.56 -10.22 -24.86
C GLN A 764 -2.36 -10.95 -25.95
N LYS A 765 -2.85 -12.16 -25.66
CA LYS A 765 -3.70 -12.93 -26.58
C LYS A 765 -5.00 -12.22 -26.89
N ARG A 766 -5.68 -11.68 -25.87
CA ARG A 766 -6.98 -10.99 -26.03
C ARG A 766 -6.90 -9.81 -26.98
N PHE A 767 -5.87 -8.98 -26.87
CA PHE A 767 -5.74 -7.77 -27.68
C PHE A 767 -5.05 -8.01 -29.02
N SER A 768 -4.06 -8.91 -29.10
CA SER A 768 -3.37 -9.23 -30.37
C SER A 768 -4.27 -9.92 -31.40
N GLN A 769 -5.35 -10.56 -30.97
CA GLN A 769 -6.33 -11.19 -31.87
C GLN A 769 -7.29 -10.19 -32.54
N ASP A 770 -7.37 -8.95 -32.05
CA ASP A 770 -8.25 -7.95 -32.63
C ASP A 770 -7.50 -7.11 -33.67
N SER A 771 -7.99 -7.15 -34.91
CA SER A 771 -7.40 -6.44 -36.05
C SER A 771 -7.24 -4.92 -35.87
N ARG A 772 -7.93 -4.32 -34.89
CA ARG A 772 -7.81 -2.89 -34.59
C ARG A 772 -6.53 -2.57 -33.82
N PHE A 773 -5.85 -3.54 -33.23
CA PHE A 773 -4.56 -3.35 -32.58
C PHE A 773 -3.44 -3.85 -33.48
N VAL A 774 -2.41 -3.02 -33.66
CA VAL A 774 -1.21 -3.34 -34.40
C VAL A 774 -0.08 -3.58 -33.42
N ASN A 775 0.56 -4.74 -33.48
CA ASN A 775 1.75 -5.00 -32.68
C ASN A 775 2.92 -4.15 -33.22
N THR A 776 3.45 -3.29 -32.36
CA THR A 776 4.57 -2.38 -32.69
C THR A 776 5.91 -2.88 -32.17
N GLY A 777 5.91 -3.90 -31.31
CA GLY A 777 7.12 -4.50 -30.78
C GLY A 777 6.86 -5.31 -29.52
N ARG A 778 7.86 -6.12 -29.18
CA ARG A 778 7.97 -6.83 -27.90
C ARG A 778 9.30 -6.48 -27.25
N ILE A 779 9.26 -6.01 -26.01
CA ILE A 779 10.43 -5.57 -25.24
C ILE A 779 10.46 -6.41 -23.97
N GLY A 780 11.31 -7.44 -23.97
CA GLY A 780 11.33 -8.46 -22.92
C GLY A 780 9.93 -9.07 -22.70
N PRO A 781 9.37 -8.99 -21.48
CA PRO A 781 8.05 -9.52 -21.18
C PRO A 781 6.88 -8.60 -21.60
N PHE A 782 7.15 -7.40 -22.09
CA PHE A 782 6.13 -6.43 -22.47
C PHE A 782 5.82 -6.50 -23.96
N GLU A 783 4.54 -6.59 -24.30
CA GLU A 783 4.04 -6.46 -25.67
C GLU A 783 3.42 -5.08 -25.86
N VAL A 784 3.85 -4.36 -26.91
CA VAL A 784 3.41 -2.99 -27.18
C VAL A 784 2.49 -3.00 -28.39
N LEU A 785 1.21 -2.74 -28.14
CA LEU A 785 0.17 -2.69 -29.17
C LEU A 785 -0.32 -1.26 -29.35
N LYS A 786 -0.51 -0.86 -30.61
CA LYS A 786 -1.03 0.45 -30.99
C LYS A 786 -2.42 0.32 -31.62
N LEU A 787 -3.38 1.10 -31.15
CA LEU A 787 -4.72 1.19 -31.69
C LEU A 787 -4.67 1.86 -33.07
N SER A 788 -5.07 1.12 -34.10
CA SER A 788 -5.25 1.65 -35.45
C SER A 788 -6.39 2.68 -35.49
N ASN A 789 -6.21 3.72 -36.29
CA ASN A 789 -7.21 4.77 -36.55
C ASN A 789 -7.70 5.47 -35.26
N LEU A 790 -6.77 6.02 -34.48
CA LEU A 790 -7.12 6.99 -33.42
C LEU A 790 -7.61 8.29 -34.07
N ASN A 791 -8.93 8.49 -34.10
CA ASN A 791 -9.53 9.71 -34.63
C ASN A 791 -9.63 10.85 -33.61
N ALA A 792 -9.44 10.54 -32.31
CA ALA A 792 -9.45 11.52 -31.24
C ALA A 792 -8.17 12.38 -31.27
N LYS A 793 -8.30 13.68 -30.99
CA LYS A 793 -7.17 14.61 -30.82
C LYS A 793 -7.08 15.12 -29.38
N LEU A 794 -5.94 15.68 -28.97
CA LEU A 794 -5.84 16.33 -27.66
C LEU A 794 -6.85 17.49 -27.53
N VAL A 795 -7.02 18.27 -28.61
CA VAL A 795 -8.02 19.34 -28.73
C VAL A 795 -8.83 19.14 -30.00
N GLU A 796 -10.17 19.14 -29.88
CA GLU A 796 -11.08 19.04 -31.03
C GLU A 796 -12.42 19.74 -30.77
N PRO A 797 -13.13 20.19 -31.81
CA PRO A 797 -14.49 20.72 -31.67
C PRO A 797 -15.45 19.62 -31.17
N ILE A 798 -16.35 19.99 -30.27
CA ILE A 798 -17.40 19.08 -29.79
C ILE A 798 -18.51 19.03 -30.84
N THR A 799 -18.73 17.86 -31.41
CA THR A 799 -19.80 17.60 -32.39
C THR A 799 -21.04 16.97 -31.78
N THR A 800 -20.95 16.45 -30.55
CA THR A 800 -22.09 15.90 -29.81
C THR A 800 -22.91 17.02 -29.17
N PRO A 801 -24.25 16.91 -29.11
CA PRO A 801 -25.08 17.81 -28.31
C PRO A 801 -24.55 17.96 -26.88
N LEU A 802 -24.61 19.19 -26.36
CA LEU A 802 -24.20 19.49 -24.99
C LEU A 802 -25.44 19.62 -24.10
N GLY A 803 -25.44 18.85 -23.02
CA GLY A 803 -26.37 18.98 -21.90
C GLY A 803 -25.70 19.65 -20.71
N THR A 804 -26.49 20.07 -19.72
CA THR A 804 -25.98 20.71 -18.50
C THR A 804 -26.38 19.92 -17.27
N ALA A 805 -25.44 19.76 -16.34
CA ALA A 805 -25.70 19.16 -15.04
C ALA A 805 -25.11 20.02 -13.91
N ALA A 806 -25.64 19.87 -12.71
CA ALA A 806 -25.10 20.55 -11.54
C ALA A 806 -23.68 20.04 -11.24
N ARG A 807 -22.76 20.94 -10.85
CA ARG A 807 -21.42 20.57 -10.40
C ARG A 807 -21.42 19.79 -9.09
N LYS A 808 -22.48 19.87 -8.28
CA LYS A 808 -22.59 19.05 -7.07
C LYS A 808 -22.63 17.55 -7.43
N ASP A 809 -21.79 16.76 -6.77
CA ASP A 809 -21.67 15.30 -6.96
C ASP A 809 -21.30 14.86 -8.41
N TRP A 810 -20.79 15.80 -9.22
CA TRP A 810 -20.49 15.61 -10.65
C TRP A 810 -19.67 14.35 -10.96
N MET A 811 -18.67 14.05 -10.13
CA MET A 811 -17.72 12.95 -10.38
C MET A 811 -18.40 11.59 -10.33
N VAL A 812 -19.39 11.41 -9.44
CA VAL A 812 -20.19 10.18 -9.38
C VAL A 812 -21.03 10.05 -10.64
N THR A 813 -21.73 11.12 -11.03
CA THR A 813 -22.56 11.13 -12.25
C THR A 813 -21.74 10.86 -13.50
N ALA A 814 -20.60 11.56 -13.66
CA ALA A 814 -19.70 11.40 -14.79
C ALA A 814 -19.12 9.98 -14.86
N PHE A 815 -18.69 9.40 -13.73
CA PHE A 815 -18.16 8.04 -13.67
C PHE A 815 -19.21 6.98 -14.05
N GLN A 816 -20.43 7.12 -13.53
CA GLN A 816 -21.53 6.21 -13.89
C GLN A 816 -21.86 6.28 -15.38
N ARG A 817 -21.91 7.49 -15.94
CA ARG A 817 -22.14 7.69 -17.38
C ARG A 817 -20.98 7.21 -18.24
N PHE A 818 -19.74 7.32 -17.77
CA PHE A 818 -18.58 6.75 -18.44
C PHE A 818 -18.71 5.23 -18.56
N ILE A 819 -19.08 4.53 -17.48
CA ILE A 819 -19.24 3.07 -17.49
C ILE A 819 -20.46 2.60 -18.30
N LEU A 820 -21.60 3.28 -18.19
CA LEU A 820 -22.88 2.78 -18.72
C LEU A 820 -23.29 3.41 -20.06
N ASN A 821 -22.85 4.64 -20.34
CA ASN A 821 -23.40 5.47 -21.42
C ASN A 821 -22.32 6.00 -22.38
N HIS A 822 -21.09 5.47 -22.34
CA HIS A 822 -20.07 5.78 -23.34
C HIS A 822 -20.18 4.85 -24.56
N PRO A 823 -20.15 5.37 -25.80
CA PRO A 823 -19.94 6.77 -26.19
C PRO A 823 -21.18 7.65 -25.95
N TYR A 824 -20.96 8.91 -25.56
CA TYR A 824 -22.03 9.83 -25.20
C TYR A 824 -22.88 10.26 -26.41
N VAL A 825 -24.20 10.12 -26.30
CA VAL A 825 -25.17 10.70 -27.26
C VAL A 825 -25.30 12.22 -27.05
N GLU A 826 -25.37 12.61 -25.78
CA GLU A 826 -25.34 13.99 -25.30
C GLU A 826 -24.25 14.06 -24.22
N ARG A 827 -23.32 15.01 -24.35
CA ARG A 827 -22.18 15.17 -23.44
C ARG A 827 -22.52 16.23 -22.38
N MET A 828 -22.32 15.90 -21.11
CA MET A 828 -22.68 16.81 -20.01
C MET A 828 -21.56 17.79 -19.68
N VAL A 829 -21.95 19.04 -19.48
CA VAL A 829 -21.13 20.11 -18.90
C VAL A 829 -21.61 20.38 -17.47
N PHE A 830 -20.68 20.37 -16.52
CA PHE A 830 -20.99 20.52 -15.10
C PHE A 830 -20.77 21.97 -14.66
N LEU A 831 -21.88 22.65 -14.36
CA LEU A 831 -21.93 24.08 -14.08
C LEU A 831 -22.15 24.37 -12.61
N GLU A 832 -21.58 25.48 -12.13
CA GLU A 832 -21.93 26.05 -10.83
C GLU A 832 -23.33 26.68 -10.84
N ASP A 833 -23.92 26.84 -9.65
CA ASP A 833 -25.19 27.55 -9.51
C ASP A 833 -25.04 28.96 -10.10
N GLN A 834 -25.95 29.34 -11.01
CA GLN A 834 -25.95 30.61 -11.77
C GLN A 834 -24.97 30.71 -12.95
N GLN A 835 -24.08 29.73 -13.16
CA GLN A 835 -23.27 29.69 -14.38
C GLN A 835 -24.16 29.26 -15.56
N ILE A 836 -24.15 30.04 -16.64
CA ILE A 836 -24.91 29.75 -17.86
C ILE A 836 -23.92 29.46 -18.98
N LEU A 837 -24.16 28.38 -19.71
CA LEU A 837 -23.44 28.13 -20.95
C LEU A 837 -23.83 29.20 -21.98
N PRO A 838 -22.88 30.01 -22.48
CA PRO A 838 -23.16 31.15 -23.35
C PRO A 838 -23.62 30.75 -24.77
N VAL A 839 -23.95 29.48 -25.02
CA VAL A 839 -24.25 28.93 -26.34
C VAL A 839 -25.50 28.05 -26.28
N ASN A 840 -26.44 28.24 -27.21
CA ASN A 840 -27.47 27.26 -27.52
C ASN A 840 -26.82 26.13 -28.33
N THR A 841 -26.72 24.93 -27.76
CA THR A 841 -25.95 23.82 -28.34
C THR A 841 -26.83 22.76 -29.00
N PRO A 842 -26.37 22.14 -30.11
CA PRO A 842 -25.17 22.53 -30.89
C PRO A 842 -25.51 23.61 -31.95
N PRO A 843 -24.62 24.59 -32.21
CA PRO A 843 -24.70 25.36 -33.45
C PRO A 843 -24.52 24.39 -34.64
N PRO A 844 -25.36 24.45 -35.69
CA PRO A 844 -25.36 23.48 -36.79
C PRO A 844 -24.10 23.45 -37.69
N HIS A 845 -23.02 24.19 -37.36
CA HIS A 845 -21.82 24.36 -38.21
C HIS A 845 -20.47 23.99 -37.56
N CYS A 846 -20.45 23.41 -36.35
CA CYS A 846 -19.20 23.13 -35.62
C CYS A 846 -18.49 21.81 -35.99
N SER A 847 -18.84 21.14 -37.09
CA SER A 847 -18.42 19.76 -37.38
C SER A 847 -17.08 19.58 -38.09
N ASN A 848 -16.36 20.66 -38.46
CA ASN A 848 -15.14 20.58 -39.27
C ASN A 848 -14.01 21.54 -38.84
N ALA A 849 -13.97 21.99 -37.57
CA ALA A 849 -12.92 22.93 -37.15
C ALA A 849 -11.52 22.30 -37.24
N HIS A 850 -10.60 23.00 -37.89
CA HIS A 850 -9.19 22.64 -37.97
C HIS A 850 -8.45 23.23 -36.77
N VAL A 851 -8.04 22.35 -35.86
CA VAL A 851 -7.25 22.71 -34.67
C VAL A 851 -5.79 22.32 -34.85
N THR A 852 -4.88 23.26 -34.58
CA THR A 852 -3.43 23.04 -34.58
C THR A 852 -2.83 23.41 -33.22
N ILE A 853 -2.13 22.47 -32.58
CA ILE A 853 -1.42 22.75 -31.33
C ILE A 853 -0.08 23.41 -31.67
N GLU A 854 0.11 24.64 -31.22
CA GLU A 854 1.37 25.37 -31.39
C GLU A 854 2.40 24.94 -30.35
N THR A 855 1.97 24.80 -29.08
CA THR A 855 2.87 24.50 -27.96
C THR A 855 2.11 23.83 -26.83
N MET A 856 2.73 22.81 -26.22
CA MET A 856 2.25 22.16 -25.00
C MET A 856 3.43 22.03 -24.02
N GLU A 857 3.34 22.76 -22.92
CA GLU A 857 4.23 22.69 -21.76
C GLU A 857 3.42 22.27 -20.52
N ARG A 858 4.07 22.10 -19.37
CA ARG A 858 3.38 21.68 -18.14
C ARG A 858 2.26 22.64 -17.75
N GLU A 859 2.50 23.94 -17.72
CA GLU A 859 1.51 24.94 -17.30
C GLU A 859 0.91 25.77 -18.44
N THR A 860 1.22 25.45 -19.70
CA THR A 860 0.76 26.23 -20.86
C THR A 860 0.34 25.33 -22.01
N LEU A 861 -0.84 25.60 -22.59
CA LEU A 861 -1.30 25.01 -23.84
C LEU A 861 -1.69 26.13 -24.81
N ILE A 862 -1.09 26.15 -25.99
CA ILE A 862 -1.38 27.12 -27.05
C ILE A 862 -1.83 26.36 -28.30
N PHE A 863 -3.01 26.70 -28.81
CA PHE A 863 -3.53 26.14 -30.04
C PHE A 863 -4.27 27.19 -30.87
N THR A 864 -4.39 26.93 -32.17
CA THR A 864 -5.20 27.73 -33.09
C THR A 864 -6.40 26.94 -33.58
N THR A 865 -7.50 27.64 -33.85
CA THR A 865 -8.74 27.12 -34.42
C THR A 865 -9.28 28.08 -35.47
N ASP A 866 -9.83 27.55 -36.55
CA ASP A 866 -10.51 28.31 -37.61
C ASP A 866 -12.01 28.52 -37.33
N GLN A 867 -12.54 28.00 -36.23
CA GLN A 867 -13.93 28.20 -35.80
C GLN A 867 -14.06 28.73 -34.36
N PRO A 868 -13.71 30.01 -34.13
CA PRO A 868 -14.11 30.71 -32.89
C PRO A 868 -15.62 30.66 -32.68
N GLY A 869 -16.05 30.55 -31.42
CA GLY A 869 -17.45 30.42 -31.01
C GLY A 869 -17.93 28.98 -30.88
N CYS A 870 -17.22 27.99 -31.45
CA CYS A 870 -17.54 26.58 -31.28
C CYS A 870 -16.90 26.01 -29.99
N PRO A 871 -17.62 25.14 -29.24
CA PRO A 871 -17.06 24.49 -28.06
C PRO A 871 -15.95 23.50 -28.46
N HIS A 872 -14.79 23.62 -27.81
CA HIS A 872 -13.63 22.75 -28.01
C HIS A 872 -13.40 21.90 -26.75
N LEU A 873 -13.34 20.58 -26.92
CA LEU A 873 -12.93 19.64 -25.89
C LEU A 873 -11.40 19.61 -25.83
N ILE A 874 -10.87 19.68 -24.63
CA ILE A 874 -9.45 19.52 -24.34
C ILE A 874 -9.33 18.31 -23.43
N ARG A 875 -8.76 17.22 -23.93
CA ARG A 875 -8.60 15.94 -23.22
C ARG A 875 -7.51 15.99 -22.16
N MET A 876 -7.57 16.98 -21.28
CA MET A 876 -6.75 17.16 -20.09
C MET A 876 -7.67 17.42 -18.92
N ALA A 877 -7.28 16.96 -17.73
CA ALA A 877 -8.08 17.12 -16.53
C ALA A 877 -8.45 18.59 -16.26
N TYR A 878 -9.68 18.81 -15.83
CA TYR A 878 -10.16 20.11 -15.41
C TYR A 878 -9.54 20.56 -14.07
N HIS A 879 -9.29 21.86 -13.93
CA HIS A 879 -9.01 22.50 -12.65
C HIS A 879 -9.32 24.00 -12.73
N ASP A 880 -9.82 24.60 -11.65
CA ASP A 880 -10.22 26.03 -11.62
C ASP A 880 -9.06 27.03 -11.87
N PHE A 881 -7.82 26.56 -11.77
CA PHE A 881 -6.63 27.39 -12.00
C PHE A 881 -6.22 27.47 -13.48
N TRP A 882 -6.86 26.70 -14.37
CA TRP A 882 -6.70 26.90 -15.80
C TRP A 882 -7.46 28.14 -16.24
N GLN A 883 -6.75 29.09 -16.84
CA GLN A 883 -7.30 30.35 -17.31
C GLN A 883 -7.02 30.49 -18.80
N VAL A 884 -8.00 31.03 -19.54
CA VAL A 884 -7.82 31.38 -20.95
C VAL A 884 -7.44 32.86 -21.04
N SER A 885 -6.33 33.15 -21.70
CA SER A 885 -5.87 34.51 -21.98
C SER A 885 -6.03 34.80 -23.47
N SER A 886 -7.20 35.32 -23.86
CA SER A 886 -7.38 36.00 -25.14
C SER A 886 -7.38 37.51 -24.86
N GLY A 887 -6.72 38.32 -25.67
CA GLY A 887 -6.43 39.74 -25.39
C GLY A 887 -7.64 40.70 -25.38
N GLY A 888 -8.84 40.26 -25.00
CA GLY A 888 -10.07 41.04 -24.95
C GLY A 888 -10.64 41.22 -23.54
N THR A 889 -11.58 42.16 -23.40
CA THR A 889 -12.23 42.54 -22.12
C THR A 889 -13.24 41.52 -21.58
N GLY A 890 -13.39 40.36 -22.21
CA GLY A 890 -14.33 39.29 -21.82
C GLY A 890 -13.61 38.12 -21.15
N LYS A 891 -14.11 37.67 -20.01
CA LYS A 891 -13.54 36.57 -19.22
C LYS A 891 -13.90 35.22 -19.88
N GLU A 892 -13.09 34.75 -20.82
CA GLU A 892 -13.21 33.39 -21.35
C GLU A 892 -13.08 32.38 -20.20
N SER A 893 -14.01 31.42 -20.14
CA SER A 893 -14.12 30.47 -19.04
C SER A 893 -13.76 29.06 -19.51
N VAL A 894 -13.06 28.32 -18.64
CA VAL A 894 -12.85 26.89 -18.77
C VAL A 894 -14.02 26.18 -18.08
N TYR A 895 -14.66 25.25 -18.78
CA TYR A 895 -15.79 24.48 -18.27
C TYR A 895 -15.36 23.05 -17.96
N LEU A 896 -15.94 22.47 -16.90
CA LEU A 896 -15.79 21.07 -16.57
C LEU A 896 -16.75 20.25 -17.43
N VAL A 897 -16.23 19.32 -18.22
CA VAL A 897 -17.00 18.47 -19.13
C VAL A 897 -16.66 17.00 -18.89
N GLU A 898 -17.61 16.10 -19.18
CA GLU A 898 -17.36 14.65 -19.11
C GLU A 898 -16.11 14.21 -19.91
N PRO A 899 -15.36 13.20 -19.44
CA PRO A 899 -15.50 12.55 -18.12
C PRO A 899 -14.99 13.39 -16.95
N ALA A 900 -13.92 14.17 -17.12
CA ALA A 900 -13.38 15.10 -16.12
C ALA A 900 -12.45 16.14 -16.79
N PHE A 901 -12.79 16.52 -18.02
CA PHE A 901 -11.93 17.28 -18.91
C PHE A 901 -12.30 18.75 -18.98
N MET A 902 -11.46 19.52 -19.67
CA MET A 902 -11.68 20.93 -19.94
C MET A 902 -12.46 21.12 -21.25
N MET A 903 -13.37 22.09 -21.26
CA MET A 903 -13.97 22.64 -22.46
C MET A 903 -13.79 24.14 -22.49
N VAL A 904 -13.47 24.70 -23.65
CA VAL A 904 -13.40 26.16 -23.88
C VAL A 904 -14.26 26.53 -25.08
N ILE A 905 -14.72 27.79 -25.12
CA ILE A 905 -15.42 28.36 -26.27
C ILE A 905 -14.58 29.55 -26.74
N PRO A 906 -13.67 29.34 -27.73
CA PRO A 906 -12.72 30.36 -28.14
C PRO A 906 -13.42 31.59 -28.71
N VAL A 907 -13.01 32.81 -28.32
CA VAL A 907 -13.49 34.04 -28.97
C VAL A 907 -12.54 34.50 -30.09
N GLN A 908 -11.29 34.03 -30.05
CA GLN A 908 -10.24 34.31 -31.02
C GLN A 908 -9.71 33.02 -31.64
N GLU A 909 -9.05 33.14 -32.79
CA GLU A 909 -8.43 31.99 -33.48
C GLU A 909 -7.32 31.36 -32.64
N ARG A 910 -6.50 32.16 -31.97
CA ARG A 910 -5.40 31.69 -31.12
C ARG A 910 -5.81 31.68 -29.66
N VAL A 911 -5.78 30.50 -29.04
CA VAL A 911 -6.16 30.28 -27.64
C VAL A 911 -4.92 29.96 -26.83
N THR A 912 -4.74 30.68 -25.72
CA THR A 912 -3.68 30.42 -24.74
C THR A 912 -4.29 30.06 -23.40
N LEU A 913 -4.06 28.82 -22.98
CA LEU A 913 -4.42 28.31 -21.66
C LEU A 913 -3.19 28.34 -20.77
N ARG A 914 -3.35 28.85 -19.54
CA ARG A 914 -2.29 28.89 -18.53
C ARG A 914 -2.80 28.41 -17.19
N PHE A 915 -2.04 27.54 -16.54
CA PHE A 915 -2.31 27.12 -15.16
C PHE A 915 -1.72 28.14 -14.18
N ASP A 916 -2.57 28.91 -13.52
CA ASP A 916 -2.17 29.94 -12.55
C ASP A 916 -3.19 30.06 -11.40
N PRO A 917 -2.79 29.79 -10.14
CA PRO A 917 -3.64 30.03 -8.97
C PRO A 917 -4.01 31.50 -8.75
N GLY A 918 -3.34 32.44 -9.43
CA GLY A 918 -3.66 33.86 -9.43
C GLY A 918 -3.63 34.50 -8.04
N ILE A 919 -4.74 35.11 -7.64
CA ILE A 919 -4.85 35.87 -6.38
C ILE A 919 -4.64 35.00 -5.14
N ILE A 920 -4.97 33.70 -5.18
CA ILE A 920 -4.79 32.77 -4.06
C ILE A 920 -3.30 32.60 -3.74
N LEU A 921 -2.46 32.46 -4.78
CA LEU A 921 -1.01 32.38 -4.60
C LEU A 921 -0.43 33.70 -4.08
N VAL A 922 -0.94 34.84 -4.53
CA VAL A 922 -0.52 36.16 -4.03
C VAL A 922 -0.80 36.31 -2.54
N TRP A 923 -2.01 35.96 -2.09
CA TRP A 923 -2.34 35.95 -0.66
C TRP A 923 -1.51 34.92 0.11
N GLY A 924 -1.23 33.76 -0.47
CA GLY A 924 -0.38 32.74 0.13
C GLY A 924 1.02 33.26 0.39
N LYS A 925 1.63 33.91 -0.61
CA LYS A 925 2.93 34.59 -0.49
C LYS A 925 2.89 35.70 0.56
N ALA A 926 1.85 36.53 0.57
CA ALA A 926 1.71 37.61 1.56
C ALA A 926 1.63 37.05 3.00
N LEU A 927 0.82 36.02 3.23
CA LEU A 927 0.74 35.34 4.54
C LEU A 927 2.08 34.72 4.95
N THR A 928 2.79 34.07 4.02
CA THR A 928 4.11 33.52 4.28
C THR A 928 5.10 34.61 4.70
N VAL A 929 5.14 35.74 3.98
CA VAL A 929 6.00 36.89 4.33
C VAL A 929 5.64 37.45 5.69
N MET A 930 4.34 37.61 6.00
CA MET A 930 3.89 38.07 7.33
C MET A 930 4.29 37.09 8.45
N GLY A 931 4.13 35.79 8.22
CA GLY A 931 4.54 34.74 9.15
C GLY A 931 6.05 34.75 9.40
N LEU A 932 6.86 34.91 8.35
CA LEU A 932 8.30 35.05 8.45
C LEU A 932 8.71 36.34 9.17
N ALA A 933 8.02 37.47 8.91
CA ALA A 933 8.27 38.72 9.62
C ALA A 933 7.97 38.60 11.12
N LEU A 934 6.89 37.92 11.49
CA LEU A 934 6.56 37.59 12.88
C LEU A 934 7.68 36.73 13.51
N LEU A 935 8.19 35.73 12.79
CA LEU A 935 9.32 34.92 13.23
C LEU A 935 10.58 35.77 13.50
N VAL A 936 10.95 36.63 12.55
CA VAL A 936 12.12 37.53 12.67
C VAL A 936 11.96 38.49 13.84
N PHE A 937 10.75 39.01 14.08
CA PHE A 937 10.44 39.84 15.24
C PHE A 937 10.67 39.09 16.57
N LEU A 938 10.31 37.81 16.64
CA LEU A 938 10.59 36.96 17.80
C LEU A 938 12.10 36.71 17.98
N ILE A 939 12.87 36.61 16.89
CA ILE A 939 14.32 36.37 16.90
C ILE A 939 15.12 37.63 17.29
N ARG A 940 14.88 38.78 16.66
CA ARG A 940 15.70 40.01 16.80
C ARG A 940 15.74 40.60 18.21
N ARG A 941 14.76 40.26 19.03
CA ARG A 941 14.62 40.79 20.40
C ARG A 941 15.25 39.88 21.46
N ASN A 942 15.96 38.83 21.03
CA ASN A 942 16.77 37.94 21.86
C ASN A 942 18.25 38.26 21.67
N ARG A 943 18.98 38.58 22.75
CA ARG A 943 20.45 38.59 22.70
C ARG A 943 20.89 37.14 22.58
N TRP A 944 21.41 36.77 21.42
CA TRP A 944 22.05 35.46 21.21
C TRP A 944 23.25 35.39 22.15
N ILE A 945 23.22 34.47 23.13
CA ILE A 945 24.37 33.80 23.79
C ILE A 945 23.86 33.04 25.04
N TYR A 946 24.41 31.82 25.23
CA TYR A 946 24.16 30.76 26.22
C TYR A 946 23.05 29.74 25.92
N TRP A 947 23.50 28.66 25.27
CA TRP A 947 22.87 27.36 25.21
C TRP A 947 23.31 26.51 26.42
N LEU A 948 22.43 25.59 26.85
CA LEU A 948 22.57 24.63 27.97
C LEU A 948 22.49 25.25 29.38
N GLY A 949 21.34 25.09 30.03
CA GLY A 949 21.17 25.39 31.45
C GLY A 949 19.89 26.15 31.79
N ALA A 950 18.73 25.54 31.58
CA ALA A 950 17.50 26.01 32.22
C ALA A 950 16.85 24.82 32.92
N THR A 951 17.08 24.72 34.23
CA THR A 951 16.30 23.87 35.11
C THR A 951 14.94 24.54 35.32
N VAL A 952 13.86 23.84 34.98
CA VAL A 952 12.48 24.32 35.15
C VAL A 952 11.76 23.40 36.12
N GLN A 953 11.07 24.02 37.09
CA GLN A 953 10.27 23.34 38.10
C GLN A 953 9.04 22.66 37.49
N ALA A 954 8.76 21.44 37.93
CA ALA A 954 7.63 20.64 37.47
C ALA A 954 6.28 21.26 37.91
N PRO A 955 5.31 21.45 36.99
CA PRO A 955 3.94 21.75 37.38
C PRO A 955 3.28 20.48 37.92
N THR A 956 2.86 20.52 39.19
CA THR A 956 2.06 19.50 39.86
C THR A 956 0.56 19.74 39.59
N GLY A 957 0.07 19.27 38.45
CA GLY A 957 -1.35 19.20 38.13
C GLY A 957 -1.92 17.81 38.45
N GLY A 958 -2.90 17.72 39.36
CA GLY A 958 -3.48 16.46 39.81
C GLY A 958 -4.34 15.73 38.77
N LEU A 959 -4.07 14.44 38.56
CA LEU A 959 -4.76 13.54 37.62
C LEU A 959 -6.26 13.32 37.90
N ARG A 960 -6.78 13.68 39.08
CA ARG A 960 -8.16 13.34 39.50
C ARG A 960 -9.26 13.94 38.61
N ARG A 961 -9.07 15.13 38.05
CA ARG A 961 -10.01 15.74 37.09
C ARG A 961 -9.93 15.10 35.69
N HIS A 962 -8.80 14.48 35.36
CA HIS A 962 -8.54 13.89 34.05
C HIS A 962 -9.14 12.48 33.92
N GLY A 963 -9.28 11.73 35.01
CA GLY A 963 -9.90 10.39 34.98
C GLY A 963 -11.37 10.41 34.55
N ILE A 964 -12.16 11.38 35.03
CA ILE A 964 -13.59 11.51 34.66
C ILE A 964 -13.72 11.98 33.21
N LEU A 965 -12.95 12.98 32.78
CA LEU A 965 -12.95 13.45 31.39
C LEU A 965 -12.47 12.36 30.42
N LEU A 966 -11.50 11.54 30.82
CA LEU A 966 -11.03 10.39 30.05
C LEU A 966 -12.13 9.33 29.91
N LEU A 967 -12.85 9.01 30.99
CA LEU A 967 -13.96 8.06 30.95
C LEU A 967 -15.13 8.58 30.10
N LEU A 968 -15.47 9.87 30.20
CA LEU A 968 -16.48 10.50 29.36
C LEU A 968 -16.05 10.53 27.87
N TRP A 969 -14.77 10.81 27.60
CA TRP A 969 -14.21 10.78 26.25
C TRP A 969 -14.17 9.35 25.68
N LEU A 970 -13.76 8.35 26.47
CA LEU A 970 -13.82 6.94 26.09
C LEU A 970 -15.27 6.47 25.86
N GLY A 971 -16.21 6.91 26.70
CA GLY A 971 -17.64 6.65 26.53
C GLY A 971 -18.19 7.27 25.25
N LEU A 972 -17.85 8.53 24.95
CA LEU A 972 -18.21 9.18 23.70
C LEU A 972 -17.63 8.45 22.49
N LEU A 973 -16.36 8.06 22.53
CA LEU A 973 -15.73 7.31 21.44
C LEU A 973 -16.35 5.92 21.27
N ALA A 974 -16.70 5.23 22.36
CA ALA A 974 -17.40 3.96 22.29
C ALA A 974 -18.77 4.12 21.61
N VAL A 975 -19.53 5.16 21.97
CA VAL A 975 -20.81 5.49 21.31
C VAL A 975 -20.60 5.80 19.83
N LEU A 976 -19.63 6.65 19.48
CA LEU A 976 -19.32 6.98 18.09
C LEU A 976 -18.85 5.77 17.28
N ALA A 977 -18.09 4.86 17.88
CA ALA A 977 -17.65 3.62 17.25
C ALA A 977 -18.81 2.63 17.07
N MET A 978 -19.74 2.53 18.03
CA MET A 978 -20.93 1.69 17.92
C MET A 978 -21.94 2.23 16.90
N GLU A 979 -22.04 3.55 16.77
CA GLU A 979 -22.88 4.21 15.75
C GLU A 979 -22.22 4.26 14.37
N SER A 980 -20.99 3.74 14.22
CA SER A 980 -20.28 3.74 12.94
C SER A 980 -20.93 2.76 11.96
N PRO A 981 -21.44 3.24 10.79
CA PRO A 981 -22.01 2.38 9.77
C PRO A 981 -21.01 1.33 9.25
N GLU A 982 -19.73 1.67 9.17
CA GLU A 982 -18.67 0.77 8.70
C GLU A 982 -18.33 -0.32 9.74
N ALA A 983 -18.31 0.03 11.04
CA ALA A 983 -18.10 -0.96 12.09
C ALA A 983 -19.23 -1.99 12.13
N ASN A 984 -20.47 -1.53 11.96
CA ASN A 984 -21.65 -2.39 11.91
C ASN A 984 -21.69 -3.24 10.61
N TYR A 985 -21.25 -2.69 9.48
CA TYR A 985 -21.05 -3.45 8.23
C TYR A 985 -20.04 -4.60 8.42
N LEU A 986 -18.88 -4.34 9.04
CA LEU A 986 -17.88 -5.36 9.36
C LEU A 986 -18.38 -6.37 10.41
N ALA A 987 -19.21 -5.94 11.36
CA ALA A 987 -19.87 -6.83 12.31
C ALA A 987 -20.87 -7.77 11.62
N ALA A 988 -21.62 -7.29 10.63
CA ALA A 988 -22.56 -8.10 9.84
C ALA A 988 -21.82 -9.20 9.06
N HIS A 989 -20.68 -8.88 8.45
CA HIS A 989 -19.80 -9.89 7.84
C HIS A 989 -19.33 -10.95 8.84
N ARG A 990 -18.91 -10.55 10.05
CA ARG A 990 -18.52 -11.50 11.11
C ARG A 990 -19.67 -12.42 11.53
N LEU A 991 -20.90 -11.92 11.60
CA LEU A 991 -22.09 -12.74 11.87
C LEU A 991 -22.33 -13.76 10.76
N MET A 992 -22.21 -13.34 9.50
CA MET A 992 -22.35 -14.20 8.34
C MET A 992 -21.31 -15.33 8.34
N THR A 993 -20.03 -15.02 8.60
CA THR A 993 -18.95 -16.02 8.70
C THR A 993 -19.15 -17.00 9.85
N ARG A 994 -19.77 -16.57 10.96
CA ARG A 994 -20.08 -17.43 12.12
C ARG A 994 -21.35 -18.28 11.93
N GLY A 995 -21.98 -18.24 10.76
CA GLY A 995 -23.19 -19.03 10.47
C GLY A 995 -24.48 -18.39 11.00
N HIS A 996 -24.51 -17.07 11.20
CA HIS A 996 -25.71 -16.31 11.60
C HIS A 996 -26.21 -15.38 10.47
N PRO A 997 -26.59 -15.91 9.28
CA PRO A 997 -26.92 -15.09 8.11
C PRO A 997 -28.18 -14.23 8.28
N THR A 998 -29.17 -14.67 9.06
CA THR A 998 -30.39 -13.87 9.34
C THR A 998 -30.09 -12.61 10.16
N GLU A 999 -29.21 -12.71 11.16
CA GLU A 999 -28.80 -11.55 11.97
C GLU A 999 -27.92 -10.61 11.15
N ALA A 1000 -27.01 -11.18 10.35
CA ALA A 1000 -26.21 -10.42 9.39
C ALA A 1000 -27.10 -9.64 8.41
N ALA A 1001 -28.14 -10.26 7.84
CA ALA A 1001 -29.05 -9.63 6.89
C ALA A 1001 -29.80 -8.43 7.50
N ARG A 1002 -30.28 -8.56 8.75
CA ARG A 1002 -30.90 -7.45 9.48
C ARG A 1002 -29.93 -6.31 9.72
N LEU A 1003 -28.70 -6.62 10.13
CA LEU A 1003 -27.68 -5.61 10.40
C LEU A 1003 -27.23 -4.91 9.12
N PHE A 1004 -27.04 -5.63 8.02
CA PHE A 1004 -26.82 -5.02 6.69
C PHE A 1004 -27.99 -4.11 6.29
N GLY A 1005 -29.23 -4.57 6.47
CA GLY A 1005 -30.44 -3.80 6.20
C GLY A 1005 -30.51 -2.46 6.94
N GLN A 1006 -30.09 -2.42 8.21
CA GLN A 1006 -30.05 -1.21 9.03
C GLN A 1006 -28.88 -0.28 8.69
N THR A 1007 -27.78 -0.83 8.16
CA THR A 1007 -26.51 -0.11 8.01
C THR A 1007 -26.30 0.45 6.63
N TRP A 1008 -26.71 -0.27 5.57
CA TRP A 1008 -26.42 0.13 4.20
C TRP A 1008 -26.88 1.56 3.85
N PRO A 1009 -28.05 2.08 4.28
CA PRO A 1009 -28.47 3.44 3.93
C PRO A 1009 -27.64 4.52 4.63
N ARG A 1010 -27.01 4.17 5.75
CA ARG A 1010 -26.18 5.08 6.56
C ARG A 1010 -24.72 5.13 6.09
N ARG A 1011 -24.28 4.20 5.21
CA ARG A 1011 -22.91 4.18 4.68
C ARG A 1011 -22.69 5.38 3.75
N LYS A 1012 -21.49 5.97 3.82
CA LYS A 1012 -21.12 7.16 3.04
C LYS A 1012 -20.61 6.75 1.66
N GLY A 1013 -21.29 7.20 0.61
CA GLY A 1013 -20.91 6.96 -0.78
C GLY A 1013 -21.70 5.82 -1.45
N TRP A 1014 -22.07 6.02 -2.71
CA TRP A 1014 -22.95 5.14 -3.48
C TRP A 1014 -22.42 3.71 -3.59
N ALA A 1015 -21.11 3.51 -3.81
CA ALA A 1015 -20.49 2.19 -3.94
C ALA A 1015 -20.64 1.35 -2.65
N LYS A 1016 -20.43 1.98 -1.48
CA LYS A 1016 -20.61 1.34 -0.18
C LYS A 1016 -22.07 1.04 0.13
N GLN A 1017 -22.98 1.92 -0.26
CA GLN A 1017 -24.42 1.69 -0.13
C GLN A 1017 -24.85 0.49 -0.99
N ALA A 1018 -24.42 0.44 -2.25
CA ALA A 1018 -24.68 -0.67 -3.17
C ALA A 1018 -24.11 -2.00 -2.63
N GLU A 1019 -22.87 -2.00 -2.14
CA GLU A 1019 -22.25 -3.16 -1.51
C GLU A 1019 -23.01 -3.64 -0.27
N GLY A 1020 -23.42 -2.73 0.62
CA GLY A 1020 -24.19 -3.08 1.82
C GLY A 1020 -25.56 -3.67 1.47
N LEU A 1021 -26.23 -3.12 0.46
CA LEU A 1021 -27.51 -3.63 -0.04
C LEU A 1021 -27.35 -5.01 -0.70
N PHE A 1022 -26.29 -5.20 -1.49
CA PHE A 1022 -25.95 -6.50 -2.06
C PHE A 1022 -25.74 -7.56 -0.98
N TRP A 1023 -24.85 -7.31 -0.02
CA TRP A 1023 -24.55 -8.27 1.04
C TRP A 1023 -25.72 -8.52 1.98
N GLY A 1024 -26.58 -7.53 2.22
CA GLY A 1024 -27.83 -7.72 2.94
C GLY A 1024 -28.78 -8.68 2.22
N SER A 1025 -28.92 -8.52 0.90
CA SER A 1025 -29.72 -9.42 0.05
C SER A 1025 -29.11 -10.81 0.01
N ARG A 1026 -27.78 -10.89 -0.16
CA ARG A 1026 -27.04 -12.14 -0.17
C ARG A 1026 -27.13 -12.90 1.15
N ALA A 1027 -27.12 -12.20 2.28
CA ALA A 1027 -27.28 -12.80 3.60
C ALA A 1027 -28.68 -13.40 3.78
N TRP A 1028 -29.75 -12.77 3.29
CA TRP A 1028 -31.08 -13.37 3.25
C TRP A 1028 -31.13 -14.64 2.40
N GLU A 1029 -30.48 -14.62 1.23
CA GLU A 1029 -30.40 -15.79 0.36
C GLU A 1029 -29.64 -16.94 1.03
N LEU A 1030 -28.50 -16.67 1.66
CA LEU A 1030 -27.71 -17.65 2.41
C LEU A 1030 -28.43 -18.19 3.65
N ALA A 1031 -29.38 -17.43 4.21
CA ALA A 1031 -30.27 -17.87 5.28
C ALA A 1031 -31.40 -18.81 4.80
N GLY A 1032 -31.42 -19.19 3.51
CA GLY A 1032 -32.50 -19.97 2.91
C GLY A 1032 -33.77 -19.16 2.60
N GLN A 1033 -33.71 -17.83 2.69
CA GLN A 1033 -34.84 -16.93 2.44
C GLN A 1033 -34.69 -16.22 1.09
N GLY A 1034 -34.50 -17.01 0.01
CA GLY A 1034 -34.34 -16.52 -1.36
C GLY A 1034 -35.41 -15.51 -1.80
N PRO A 1035 -36.71 -15.76 -1.57
CA PRO A 1035 -37.77 -14.79 -1.90
C PRO A 1035 -37.63 -13.43 -1.18
N THR A 1036 -37.12 -13.42 0.05
CA THR A 1036 -36.87 -12.20 0.83
C THR A 1036 -35.67 -11.40 0.28
N ALA A 1037 -34.73 -12.06 -0.40
CA ALA A 1037 -33.57 -11.41 -1.02
C ALA A 1037 -33.89 -10.68 -2.34
N VAL A 1038 -34.89 -11.16 -3.09
CA VAL A 1038 -35.23 -10.65 -4.43
C VAL A 1038 -35.49 -9.13 -4.47
N PRO A 1039 -36.28 -8.53 -3.55
CA PRO A 1039 -36.50 -7.08 -3.56
C PRO A 1039 -35.20 -6.28 -3.41
N GLY A 1040 -34.25 -6.75 -2.61
CA GLY A 1040 -32.98 -6.05 -2.38
C GLY A 1040 -32.07 -6.08 -3.61
N TYR A 1041 -32.00 -7.21 -4.33
CA TYR A 1041 -31.28 -7.28 -5.62
C TYR A 1041 -31.91 -6.38 -6.68
N ARG A 1042 -33.25 -6.28 -6.76
CA ARG A 1042 -33.93 -5.35 -7.69
C ARG A 1042 -33.65 -3.90 -7.31
N GLN A 1043 -33.78 -3.57 -6.02
CA GLN A 1043 -33.48 -2.24 -5.51
C GLN A 1043 -32.05 -1.80 -5.82
N LEU A 1044 -31.09 -2.72 -5.79
CA LEU A 1044 -29.71 -2.45 -6.18
C LEU A 1044 -29.60 -2.07 -7.67
N LEU A 1045 -30.27 -2.80 -8.55
CA LEU A 1045 -30.26 -2.51 -9.99
C LEU A 1045 -30.98 -1.19 -10.31
N ASP A 1046 -32.05 -0.87 -9.57
CA ASP A 1046 -32.82 0.36 -9.75
C ASP A 1046 -32.05 1.60 -9.25
N GLN A 1047 -31.41 1.51 -8.08
CA GLN A 1047 -30.73 2.65 -7.45
C GLN A 1047 -29.26 2.78 -7.83
N PHE A 1048 -28.59 1.67 -8.13
CA PHE A 1048 -27.15 1.60 -8.38
C PHE A 1048 -26.82 0.72 -9.60
N PRO A 1049 -27.35 1.03 -10.79
CA PRO A 1049 -27.15 0.22 -12.00
C PRO A 1049 -25.67 0.11 -12.42
N ALA A 1050 -24.85 1.10 -12.08
CA ALA A 1050 -23.41 1.10 -12.37
C ALA A 1050 -22.57 0.38 -11.30
N SER A 1051 -23.19 -0.27 -10.31
CA SER A 1051 -22.45 -0.87 -9.20
C SER A 1051 -21.67 -2.10 -9.63
N TYR A 1052 -20.53 -2.32 -8.96
CA TYR A 1052 -19.73 -3.54 -9.09
C TYR A 1052 -20.55 -4.82 -8.88
N TRP A 1053 -21.61 -4.74 -8.07
CA TRP A 1053 -22.46 -5.86 -7.68
C TRP A 1053 -23.68 -6.06 -8.59
N ALA A 1054 -23.88 -5.22 -9.61
CA ALA A 1054 -25.00 -5.33 -10.54
C ALA A 1054 -24.98 -6.66 -11.36
N PRO A 1055 -23.84 -7.10 -11.93
CA PRO A 1055 -23.81 -8.36 -12.69
C PRO A 1055 -24.12 -9.58 -11.82
N GLU A 1056 -23.60 -9.61 -10.58
CA GLU A 1056 -23.94 -10.70 -9.66
C GLU A 1056 -25.42 -10.65 -9.27
N SER A 1057 -25.97 -9.46 -9.02
CA SER A 1057 -27.38 -9.32 -8.65
C SER A 1057 -28.31 -9.83 -9.76
N LEU A 1058 -28.02 -9.54 -11.03
CA LEU A 1058 -28.75 -10.09 -12.18
C LEU A 1058 -28.63 -11.62 -12.26
N TYR A 1059 -27.42 -12.16 -12.06
CA TYR A 1059 -27.19 -13.61 -12.00
C TYR A 1059 -28.01 -14.27 -10.88
N ARG A 1060 -28.01 -13.68 -9.67
CA ARG A 1060 -28.78 -14.18 -8.53
C ARG A 1060 -30.28 -14.10 -8.79
N LEU A 1061 -30.78 -13.01 -9.36
CA LEU A 1061 -32.19 -12.87 -9.74
C LEU A 1061 -32.61 -13.93 -10.77
N ALA A 1062 -31.76 -14.22 -11.75
CA ALA A 1062 -31.99 -15.32 -12.70
C ALA A 1062 -32.09 -16.67 -11.97
N LYS A 1063 -31.14 -16.99 -11.08
CA LYS A 1063 -31.19 -18.25 -10.30
C LYS A 1063 -32.41 -18.35 -9.39
N GLN A 1064 -32.82 -17.25 -8.74
CA GLN A 1064 -34.03 -17.24 -7.92
C GLN A 1064 -35.29 -17.44 -8.78
N ALA A 1065 -35.39 -16.78 -9.93
CA ALA A 1065 -36.51 -16.98 -10.87
C ALA A 1065 -36.56 -18.43 -11.39
N GLN A 1066 -35.41 -19.00 -11.73
CA GLN A 1066 -35.29 -20.41 -12.12
C GLN A 1066 -35.78 -21.36 -11.02
N SER A 1067 -35.37 -21.12 -9.76
CA SER A 1067 -35.82 -21.92 -8.62
C SER A 1067 -37.31 -21.79 -8.31
N ALA A 1068 -37.91 -20.65 -8.64
CA ALA A 1068 -39.33 -20.37 -8.48
C ALA A 1068 -40.20 -20.86 -9.66
N GLY A 1069 -39.57 -21.39 -10.73
CA GLY A 1069 -40.26 -21.81 -11.94
C GLY A 1069 -40.72 -20.67 -12.86
N ASP A 1070 -40.26 -19.44 -12.63
CA ASP A 1070 -40.59 -18.27 -13.48
C ASP A 1070 -39.60 -18.16 -14.65
N THR A 1071 -39.91 -18.88 -15.73
CA THR A 1071 -39.09 -18.92 -16.94
C THR A 1071 -38.99 -17.56 -17.64
N THR A 1072 -40.04 -16.74 -17.57
CA THR A 1072 -40.06 -15.42 -18.21
C THR A 1072 -39.09 -14.47 -17.53
N ALA A 1073 -39.14 -14.39 -16.20
CA ALA A 1073 -38.20 -13.59 -15.43
C ALA A 1073 -36.75 -14.10 -15.55
N TYR A 1074 -36.54 -15.43 -15.55
CA TYR A 1074 -35.22 -16.02 -15.77
C TYR A 1074 -34.57 -15.54 -17.07
N HIS A 1075 -35.29 -15.68 -18.20
CA HIS A 1075 -34.76 -15.26 -19.49
C HIS A 1075 -34.54 -13.75 -19.58
N SER A 1076 -35.41 -12.94 -18.97
CA SER A 1076 -35.24 -11.48 -18.90
C SER A 1076 -33.95 -11.09 -18.16
N TYR A 1077 -33.72 -11.59 -16.95
CA TYR A 1077 -32.52 -11.23 -16.18
C TYR A 1077 -31.24 -11.75 -16.84
N ARG A 1078 -31.27 -12.97 -17.41
CA ARG A 1078 -30.13 -13.52 -18.16
C ARG A 1078 -29.79 -12.66 -19.37
N GLN A 1079 -30.80 -12.22 -20.11
CA GLN A 1079 -30.58 -11.34 -21.26
C GLN A 1079 -30.00 -9.99 -20.83
N GLN A 1080 -30.51 -9.38 -19.75
CA GLN A 1080 -29.95 -8.14 -19.20
C GLN A 1080 -28.49 -8.31 -18.78
N LEU A 1081 -28.14 -9.42 -18.11
CA LEU A 1081 -26.76 -9.73 -17.72
C LEU A 1081 -25.81 -9.79 -18.91
N ILE A 1082 -26.21 -10.52 -19.96
CA ILE A 1082 -25.41 -10.65 -21.19
C ILE A 1082 -25.27 -9.32 -21.93
N GLN A 1083 -26.34 -8.54 -22.01
CA GLN A 1083 -26.34 -7.26 -22.75
C GLN A 1083 -25.61 -6.14 -22.02
N GLN A 1084 -25.82 -6.01 -20.71
CA GLN A 1084 -25.29 -4.91 -19.90
C GLN A 1084 -23.89 -5.20 -19.37
N HIS A 1085 -23.55 -6.48 -19.13
CA HIS A 1085 -22.26 -6.89 -18.57
C HIS A 1085 -21.60 -8.05 -19.34
N PRO A 1086 -21.44 -7.97 -20.66
CA PRO A 1086 -20.92 -9.08 -21.49
C PRO A 1086 -19.53 -9.58 -21.08
N GLY A 1087 -18.69 -8.73 -20.48
CA GLY A 1087 -17.35 -9.07 -20.01
C GLY A 1087 -17.26 -9.57 -18.56
N SER A 1088 -18.39 -9.65 -17.84
CA SER A 1088 -18.41 -10.10 -16.45
C SER A 1088 -18.23 -11.62 -16.35
N HIS A 1089 -17.49 -12.08 -15.33
CA HIS A 1089 -17.38 -13.52 -15.04
C HIS A 1089 -18.72 -14.18 -14.70
N TRP A 1090 -19.72 -13.39 -14.24
CA TRP A 1090 -21.07 -13.87 -14.02
C TRP A 1090 -21.80 -14.18 -15.32
N THR A 1091 -21.52 -13.41 -16.38
CA THR A 1091 -22.04 -13.67 -17.72
C THR A 1091 -21.45 -14.95 -18.30
N MET A 1092 -20.16 -15.22 -18.05
CA MET A 1092 -19.51 -16.46 -18.47
C MET A 1092 -20.02 -17.71 -17.73
N ARG A 1093 -20.71 -17.54 -16.59
CA ARG A 1093 -21.30 -18.63 -15.79
C ARG A 1093 -22.74 -18.97 -16.18
N GLU A 1094 -23.40 -18.14 -16.99
CA GLU A 1094 -24.76 -18.35 -17.55
C GLU A 1094 -24.70 -18.79 -19.02
#